data_AF-A0A1G5HAD5-F1
#
_entry.id   AF-A0A1G5HAD5-F1
#
_cell.length_a   1.000
_cell.length_b   1.000
_cell.length_c   1.000
_cell.angle_alpha   90.00
_cell.angle_beta   90.00
_cell.angle_gamma   90.00
#
_symmetry.space_group_name_H-M   'P 1'
#
loop_
_entity.id
_entity.type
_entity.pdbx_description
1 polymer ?
#
loop_
_entity_poly.entity_id
_entity_poly.type
_entity_poly.pdbx_seq_one_letter_code
_entity_poly.pdbx_strand_id
1 'polypeptide(L)'
;MRREETFFNSIQMIIRRSMALFLAVILFGAYVLADGNLMRAEAADKVLTLKACRSLAIQNSMDYENAEDKIESKYAEYESAVKAIKLKEASMRQFRWSPLLSFKFPTSPDMAEASEFQYKPVAIQYDIKIAEHTLQDKTYEITEKVNNLYVEIVVLQKTIAFNERRVEALEEGLARNQAKLKIGDAKQADIDSISKKLESIKTSIANNRRTLEADLKKLSTMLGLDVTTGYKFESPFVEATLSRDQLDALIKYTEDRDEGYYEACIAEATARAELTTNYNLVRNKYGGDANMISSYVNSALNGNAVNKKGFKKDYKAFLDKIDSYWKGKKRILFIKIPRLWFKGDMDGTRYMEDDPYVLYQNVLDYVAASNEKKTAQMNLDQSVEDAFNNYISVRNSYQQYIKDVDAAEETLTKNEMLNRIGELSFEEYDSSMDSYEELQNSMLDAMKLYTQTLYSFDRLTCGGVSAILAGTDADMGTAVVGESYIEKNTADGAYYSLRSIIQSQEFELAINIPDDFEVEITDYELWIDNIKIGDRTPKDKKLRHLGLTVDSVTEVKIRLYAGDEFIDDCIIDPSAETGPLTITTGYDIKKNEGDLLGKFTLELNSVTGLMELKITPDDDEVKKFKVLNEEGKPLGKDELIDVSKSLTYLSIIQQSMDTLRIELYDESGGLLYTGRFDDMNGLIRKLEEE
;
A
#
# COMPACT_ATOMS: atom_id res chain seq x y z
N MET A 1 -2.70 -70.74 -14.71
CA MET A 1 -2.33 -69.34 -14.96
C MET A 1 -2.25 -68.90 -16.43
N ARG A 2 -2.01 -69.76 -17.44
CA ARG A 2 -2.05 -69.34 -18.87
C ARG A 2 -3.42 -69.45 -19.58
N ARG A 3 -4.47 -69.88 -18.87
CA ARG A 3 -5.86 -69.98 -19.39
C ARG A 3 -6.80 -68.89 -18.88
N GLU A 4 -6.37 -68.08 -17.91
CA GLU A 4 -7.17 -66.97 -17.37
C GLU A 4 -6.84 -65.63 -18.06
N GLU A 5 -5.60 -65.42 -18.51
CA GLU A 5 -5.20 -64.21 -19.26
C GLU A 5 -5.84 -64.14 -20.67
N THR A 6 -6.08 -65.28 -21.33
CA THR A 6 -6.72 -65.30 -22.65
C THR A 6 -8.23 -65.05 -22.59
N PHE A 7 -8.87 -65.34 -21.46
CA PHE A 7 -10.29 -65.06 -21.25
C PHE A 7 -10.53 -63.58 -20.94
N PHE A 8 -9.67 -62.98 -20.10
CA PHE A 8 -9.75 -61.55 -19.76
C PHE A 8 -9.46 -60.63 -20.96
N ASN A 9 -8.47 -60.99 -21.80
CA ASN A 9 -8.15 -60.22 -23.01
C ASN A 9 -9.25 -60.32 -24.08
N SER A 10 -9.96 -61.45 -24.16
CA SER A 10 -11.08 -61.61 -25.10
C SER A 10 -12.30 -60.77 -24.68
N ILE A 11 -12.58 -60.68 -23.37
CA ILE A 11 -13.67 -59.85 -22.84
C ILE A 11 -13.38 -58.36 -23.02
N GLN A 12 -12.16 -57.90 -22.76
CA GLN A 12 -11.80 -56.50 -23.00
C GLN A 12 -11.83 -56.11 -24.49
N MET A 13 -11.47 -57.02 -25.39
CA MET A 13 -11.51 -56.76 -26.82
C MET A 13 -12.96 -56.71 -27.35
N ILE A 14 -13.86 -57.53 -26.80
CA ILE A 14 -15.29 -57.49 -27.12
C ILE A 14 -15.90 -56.19 -26.60
N ILE A 15 -15.62 -55.78 -25.35
CA ILE A 15 -16.12 -54.53 -24.76
C ILE A 15 -15.66 -53.31 -25.57
N ARG A 16 -14.37 -53.24 -25.96
CA ARG A 16 -13.85 -52.14 -26.81
C ARG A 16 -14.48 -52.12 -28.21
N ARG A 17 -14.75 -53.28 -28.81
CA ARG A 17 -15.43 -53.36 -30.11
C ARG A 17 -16.91 -52.97 -30.02
N SER A 18 -17.62 -53.35 -28.95
CA SER A 18 -19.00 -52.90 -28.73
C SER A 18 -19.08 -51.42 -28.40
N MET A 19 -18.10 -50.84 -27.70
CA MET A 19 -18.06 -49.41 -27.38
C MET A 19 -17.71 -48.56 -28.61
N ALA A 20 -16.83 -49.05 -29.49
CA ALA A 20 -16.53 -48.43 -30.78
C ALA A 20 -17.71 -48.53 -31.77
N LEU A 21 -18.47 -49.65 -31.76
CA LEU A 21 -19.69 -49.77 -32.54
C LEU A 21 -20.80 -48.86 -32.01
N PHE A 22 -20.91 -48.65 -30.70
CA PHE A 22 -21.89 -47.73 -30.11
C PHE A 22 -21.55 -46.26 -30.44
N LEU A 23 -20.26 -45.88 -30.42
CA LEU A 23 -19.80 -44.55 -30.85
C LEU A 23 -19.98 -44.33 -32.36
N ALA A 24 -19.73 -45.35 -33.19
CA ALA A 24 -19.92 -45.27 -34.64
C ALA A 24 -21.41 -45.20 -35.03
N VAL A 25 -22.30 -45.88 -34.31
CA VAL A 25 -23.76 -45.81 -34.55
C VAL A 25 -24.35 -44.47 -34.09
N ILE A 26 -23.79 -43.83 -33.06
CA ILE A 26 -24.16 -42.46 -32.66
C ILE A 26 -23.63 -41.42 -33.68
N LEU A 27 -22.43 -41.62 -34.24
CA LEU A 27 -21.85 -40.74 -35.26
C LEU A 27 -22.49 -40.91 -36.65
N PHE A 28 -22.97 -42.10 -37.03
CA PHE A 28 -23.72 -42.33 -38.27
C PHE A 28 -25.23 -42.03 -38.14
N GLY A 29 -25.80 -42.16 -36.95
CA GLY A 29 -27.19 -41.76 -36.66
C GLY A 29 -27.40 -40.24 -36.73
N ALA A 30 -26.35 -39.45 -36.50
CA ALA A 30 -26.39 -37.99 -36.64
C ALA A 30 -26.26 -37.49 -38.09
N TYR A 31 -25.79 -38.31 -39.04
CA TYR A 31 -25.58 -37.90 -40.43
C TYR A 31 -26.76 -38.18 -41.37
N VAL A 32 -27.76 -38.97 -40.95
CA VAL A 32 -28.90 -39.38 -41.81
C VAL A 32 -30.20 -38.60 -41.53
N LEU A 33 -30.18 -37.63 -40.61
CA LEU A 33 -31.30 -36.69 -40.38
C LEU A 33 -30.93 -35.23 -40.65
N ALA A 34 -29.78 -34.97 -41.26
CA ALA A 34 -29.39 -33.66 -41.74
C ALA A 34 -29.86 -33.46 -43.19
N ASP A 35 -31.17 -33.41 -43.39
CA ASP A 35 -31.76 -32.80 -44.57
C ASP A 35 -32.77 -31.75 -44.09
N GLY A 36 -32.44 -30.48 -44.34
CA GLY A 36 -33.36 -29.35 -44.20
C GLY A 36 -33.72 -28.90 -42.77
N ASN A 37 -32.74 -28.38 -42.02
CA ASN A 37 -32.86 -27.17 -41.18
C ASN A 37 -31.65 -27.07 -40.25
N LEU A 38 -30.75 -26.12 -40.55
CA LEU A 38 -29.71 -25.65 -39.63
C LEU A 38 -30.39 -24.98 -38.43
N MET A 39 -30.79 -25.78 -37.45
CA MET A 39 -31.06 -25.30 -36.10
C MET A 39 -29.72 -24.87 -35.51
N ARG A 40 -29.54 -23.55 -35.35
CA ARG A 40 -28.59 -22.98 -34.39
C ARG A 40 -28.78 -23.74 -33.07
N ALA A 41 -27.76 -24.47 -32.64
CA ALA A 41 -27.70 -24.89 -31.26
C ALA A 41 -27.61 -23.61 -30.42
N GLU A 42 -28.69 -23.25 -29.73
CA GLU A 42 -28.65 -22.32 -28.60
C GLU A 42 -27.77 -22.96 -27.52
N ALA A 43 -26.46 -22.68 -27.60
CA ALA A 43 -25.60 -22.78 -26.44
C ALA A 43 -26.19 -21.87 -25.37
N ALA A 44 -26.33 -22.36 -24.13
CA ALA A 44 -26.75 -21.53 -23.01
C ALA A 44 -25.88 -20.27 -22.95
N ASP A 45 -26.45 -19.12 -23.34
CA ASP A 45 -25.72 -17.86 -23.48
C ASP A 45 -25.21 -17.43 -22.10
N LYS A 46 -23.92 -17.65 -21.85
CA LYS A 46 -23.29 -17.14 -20.63
C LYS A 46 -23.11 -15.63 -20.80
N VAL A 47 -23.65 -14.85 -19.86
CA VAL A 47 -23.42 -13.40 -19.87
C VAL A 47 -22.06 -13.12 -19.24
N LEU A 48 -21.18 -12.52 -20.03
CA LEU A 48 -19.88 -12.05 -19.58
C LEU A 48 -20.03 -10.61 -19.10
N THR A 49 -19.75 -10.38 -17.82
CA THR A 49 -19.83 -9.04 -17.21
C THR A 49 -18.47 -8.35 -17.28
N LEU A 50 -18.49 -7.02 -17.28
CA LEU A 50 -17.27 -6.22 -17.33
C LEU A 50 -16.35 -6.49 -16.13
N LYS A 51 -16.94 -6.70 -14.93
CA LYS A 51 -16.22 -7.07 -13.71
C LYS A 51 -15.50 -8.42 -13.84
N ALA A 52 -16.14 -9.42 -14.43
CA ALA A 52 -15.52 -10.72 -14.66
C ALA A 52 -14.35 -10.62 -15.63
N CYS A 53 -14.49 -9.84 -16.72
CA CYS A 53 -13.42 -9.58 -17.66
C CYS A 53 -12.20 -8.95 -16.97
N ARG A 54 -12.40 -7.94 -16.12
CA ARG A 54 -11.30 -7.28 -15.39
C ARG A 54 -10.54 -8.26 -14.51
N SER A 55 -11.25 -9.03 -13.69
CA SER A 55 -10.64 -10.00 -12.77
C SER A 55 -9.83 -11.07 -13.53
N LEU A 56 -10.38 -11.60 -14.61
CA LEU A 56 -9.69 -12.60 -15.43
C LEU A 56 -8.49 -12.01 -16.16
N ALA A 57 -8.58 -10.76 -16.61
CA ALA A 57 -7.48 -10.08 -17.27
C ALA A 57 -6.30 -9.84 -16.33
N ILE A 58 -6.57 -9.41 -15.09
CA ILE A 58 -5.52 -9.21 -14.08
C ILE A 58 -4.84 -10.54 -13.76
N GLN A 59 -5.62 -11.61 -13.53
CA GLN A 59 -5.10 -12.95 -13.20
C GLN A 59 -4.22 -13.56 -14.30
N ASN A 60 -4.46 -13.21 -15.57
CA ASN A 60 -3.70 -13.74 -16.71
C ASN A 60 -2.66 -12.75 -17.25
N SER A 61 -2.47 -11.61 -16.60
CA SER A 61 -1.55 -10.57 -17.08
C SER A 61 -0.13 -10.82 -16.59
N MET A 62 0.78 -11.04 -17.55
CA MET A 62 2.22 -11.11 -17.28
C MET A 62 2.77 -9.78 -16.74
N ASP A 63 2.21 -8.63 -17.15
CA ASP A 63 2.64 -7.32 -16.66
C ASP A 63 2.31 -7.15 -15.16
N TYR A 64 1.20 -7.74 -14.71
CA TYR A 64 0.81 -7.74 -13.29
C TYR A 64 1.72 -8.67 -12.48
N GLU A 65 1.92 -9.91 -12.96
CA GLU A 65 2.83 -10.89 -12.34
C GLU A 65 4.26 -10.33 -12.20
N ASN A 66 4.79 -9.71 -13.25
CA ASN A 66 6.12 -9.07 -13.20
C ASN A 66 6.20 -7.92 -12.18
N ALA A 67 5.12 -7.17 -11.98
CA ALA A 67 5.07 -6.09 -10.99
C ALA A 67 4.99 -6.65 -9.55
N GLU A 68 4.25 -7.75 -9.35
CA GLU A 68 4.18 -8.47 -8.08
C GLU A 68 5.55 -9.08 -7.70
N ASP A 69 6.21 -9.77 -8.64
CA ASP A 69 7.56 -10.31 -8.45
C ASP A 69 8.59 -9.23 -8.07
N LYS A 70 8.43 -8.01 -8.63
CA LYS A 70 9.30 -6.87 -8.32
C LYS A 70 9.16 -6.44 -6.87
N ILE A 71 7.95 -6.47 -6.30
CA ILE A 71 7.70 -6.17 -4.89
C ILE A 71 8.40 -7.22 -4.01
N GLU A 72 8.21 -8.51 -4.27
CA GLU A 72 8.85 -9.59 -3.51
C GLU A 72 10.38 -9.48 -3.54
N SER A 73 10.94 -9.20 -4.71
CA SER A 73 12.37 -8.99 -4.90
C SER A 73 12.90 -7.82 -4.06
N LYS A 74 12.14 -6.71 -3.96
CA LYS A 74 12.50 -5.54 -3.15
C LYS A 74 12.40 -5.82 -1.64
N TYR A 75 11.41 -6.59 -1.19
CA TYR A 75 11.37 -7.08 0.19
C TYR A 75 12.58 -7.95 0.54
N ALA A 76 12.99 -8.85 -0.36
CA ALA A 76 14.20 -9.66 -0.17
C ALA A 76 15.48 -8.81 -0.14
N GLU A 77 15.56 -7.78 -0.99
CA GLU A 77 16.65 -6.79 -0.98
C GLU A 77 16.74 -6.07 0.37
N TYR A 78 15.61 -5.62 0.91
CA TYR A 78 15.53 -4.96 2.22
C TYR A 78 16.02 -5.87 3.34
N GLU A 79 15.51 -7.10 3.43
CA GLU A 79 15.94 -8.05 4.45
C GLU A 79 17.45 -8.35 4.37
N SER A 80 17.96 -8.52 3.16
CA SER A 80 19.38 -8.77 2.90
C SER A 80 20.23 -7.57 3.34
N ALA A 81 19.82 -6.35 2.99
CA ALA A 81 20.51 -5.12 3.36
C ALA A 81 20.57 -4.93 4.88
N VAL A 82 19.45 -5.11 5.59
CA VAL A 82 19.39 -5.00 7.06
C VAL A 82 20.31 -6.03 7.72
N LYS A 83 20.28 -7.30 7.26
CA LYS A 83 21.17 -8.35 7.77
C LYS A 83 22.64 -8.02 7.50
N ALA A 84 22.98 -7.54 6.30
CA ALA A 84 24.33 -7.17 5.92
C ALA A 84 24.87 -5.98 6.74
N ILE A 85 24.05 -4.95 6.98
CA ILE A 85 24.42 -3.80 7.82
C ILE A 85 24.71 -4.26 9.25
N LYS A 86 23.82 -5.05 9.87
CA LYS A 86 24.04 -5.60 11.22
C LYS A 86 25.33 -6.41 11.32
N LEU A 87 25.63 -7.24 10.31
CA LEU A 87 26.88 -8.01 10.25
C LEU A 87 28.10 -7.10 10.09
N LYS A 88 28.02 -6.06 9.26
CA LYS A 88 29.10 -5.09 9.05
C LYS A 88 29.38 -4.34 10.35
N GLU A 89 28.36 -3.81 11.02
CA GLU A 89 28.48 -3.16 12.33
C GLU A 89 29.10 -4.07 13.40
N ALA A 90 28.62 -5.32 13.50
CA ALA A 90 29.19 -6.30 14.43
C ALA A 90 30.66 -6.58 14.11
N SER A 91 31.01 -6.69 12.81
CA SER A 91 32.38 -6.94 12.37
C SER A 91 33.32 -5.77 12.63
N MET A 92 32.81 -4.54 12.64
CA MET A 92 33.57 -3.31 12.95
C MET A 92 33.76 -3.11 14.45
N ARG A 93 32.84 -3.59 15.28
CA ARG A 93 32.95 -3.53 16.75
C ARG A 93 33.87 -4.60 17.34
N GLN A 94 34.19 -5.65 16.58
CA GLN A 94 34.94 -6.81 17.06
C GLN A 94 36.40 -6.81 16.60
N PHE A 95 37.29 -7.23 17.50
CA PHE A 95 38.66 -7.56 17.12
C PHE A 95 38.69 -8.88 16.34
N ARG A 96 39.33 -8.88 15.17
CA ARG A 96 39.44 -10.07 14.31
C ARG A 96 40.90 -10.37 14.03
N TRP A 97 41.28 -11.63 14.16
CA TRP A 97 42.61 -12.11 13.78
C TRP A 97 42.49 -13.27 12.79
N SER A 98 43.36 -13.32 11.80
CA SER A 98 43.47 -14.47 10.89
C SER A 98 44.71 -15.31 11.25
N PRO A 99 44.71 -16.62 10.92
CA PRO A 99 45.89 -17.48 11.08
C PRO A 99 47.14 -17.00 10.31
N LEU A 100 46.96 -16.08 9.35
CA LEU A 100 48.01 -15.41 8.59
C LEU A 100 48.52 -14.12 9.27
N LEU A 101 48.25 -13.93 10.57
CA LEU A 101 48.65 -12.75 11.35
C LEU A 101 48.09 -11.43 10.79
N SER A 102 46.91 -11.46 10.15
CA SER A 102 46.16 -10.25 9.85
C SER A 102 45.30 -9.89 11.05
N PHE A 103 45.58 -8.75 11.68
CA PHE A 103 44.83 -8.21 12.80
C PHE A 103 43.95 -7.06 12.31
N LYS A 104 42.65 -7.14 12.54
CA LYS A 104 41.71 -6.03 12.37
C LYS A 104 41.21 -5.59 13.73
N PHE A 105 41.52 -4.36 14.09
CA PHE A 105 41.05 -3.74 15.32
C PHE A 105 39.63 -3.19 15.14
N PRO A 106 38.87 -3.06 16.24
CA PRO A 106 37.60 -2.37 16.20
C PRO A 106 37.74 -0.94 15.64
N THR A 107 36.83 -0.55 14.77
CA THR A 107 36.84 0.75 14.08
C THR A 107 35.48 1.42 14.15
N SER A 108 35.48 2.76 14.23
CA SER A 108 34.26 3.56 14.08
C SER A 108 33.94 3.76 12.60
N PRO A 109 32.66 3.88 12.20
CA PRO A 109 32.30 4.15 10.81
C PRO A 109 32.75 5.55 10.37
N ASP A 110 33.22 5.65 9.12
CA ASP A 110 33.40 6.94 8.44
C ASP A 110 32.03 7.52 8.00
N MET A 111 32.01 8.71 7.36
CA MET A 111 30.75 9.33 6.96
C MET A 111 29.99 8.51 5.93
N ALA A 112 30.69 7.89 4.97
CA ALA A 112 30.06 7.12 3.91
C ALA A 112 29.40 5.86 4.50
N GLU A 113 30.09 5.16 5.39
CA GLU A 113 29.57 3.99 6.09
C GLU A 113 28.45 4.33 7.08
N ALA A 114 28.60 5.42 7.85
CA ALA A 114 27.55 5.87 8.77
C ALA A 114 26.29 6.31 8.03
N SER A 115 26.45 6.98 6.88
CA SER A 115 25.36 7.31 5.97
C SER A 115 24.72 6.04 5.43
N GLU A 116 25.50 5.08 4.92
CA GLU A 116 24.99 3.80 4.40
C GLU A 116 24.14 3.05 5.43
N PHE A 117 24.57 2.98 6.70
CA PHE A 117 23.84 2.26 7.74
C PHE A 117 22.48 2.87 8.08
N GLN A 118 22.39 4.20 8.03
CA GLN A 118 21.14 4.91 8.37
C GLN A 118 20.21 5.07 7.17
N TYR A 119 20.76 5.32 5.98
CA TYR A 119 19.99 5.69 4.80
C TYR A 119 19.57 4.49 3.93
N LYS A 120 20.42 3.49 3.75
CA LYS A 120 20.16 2.37 2.83
C LYS A 120 18.86 1.60 3.15
N PRO A 121 18.54 1.29 4.43
CA PRO A 121 17.26 0.66 4.75
C PRO A 121 16.05 1.53 4.36
N VAL A 122 16.13 2.83 4.63
CA VAL A 122 15.07 3.81 4.33
C VAL A 122 14.88 3.94 2.81
N ALA A 123 15.97 4.01 2.05
CA ALA A 123 15.91 4.07 0.59
C ALA A 123 15.24 2.82 -0.02
N ILE A 124 15.56 1.62 0.48
CA ILE A 124 14.92 0.39 -0.03
C ILE A 124 13.44 0.32 0.38
N GLN A 125 13.04 0.81 1.56
CA GLN A 125 11.62 0.92 1.93
C GLN A 125 10.85 1.83 0.97
N TYR A 126 11.45 2.94 0.55
CA TYR A 126 10.87 3.79 -0.49
C TYR A 126 10.75 3.07 -1.84
N ASP A 127 11.76 2.31 -2.24
CA ASP A 127 11.71 1.47 -3.46
C ASP A 127 10.59 0.43 -3.41
N ILE A 128 10.36 -0.21 -2.26
CA ILE A 128 9.25 -1.16 -2.05
C ILE A 128 7.92 -0.44 -2.30
N LYS A 129 7.76 0.75 -1.73
CA LYS A 129 6.54 1.52 -1.88
C LYS A 129 6.29 1.99 -3.32
N ILE A 130 7.35 2.37 -4.03
CA ILE A 130 7.25 2.66 -5.47
C ILE A 130 6.75 1.41 -6.21
N ALA A 131 7.33 0.23 -5.93
CA ALA A 131 6.90 -1.01 -6.57
C ALA A 131 5.43 -1.36 -6.28
N GLU A 132 4.95 -1.12 -5.05
CA GLU A 132 3.54 -1.28 -4.67
C GLU A 132 2.62 -0.33 -5.47
N HIS A 133 2.99 0.95 -5.58
CA HIS A 133 2.25 1.92 -6.42
C HIS A 133 2.27 1.54 -7.90
N THR A 134 3.40 1.04 -8.42
CA THR A 134 3.49 0.53 -9.80
C THR A 134 2.53 -0.64 -10.03
N LEU A 135 2.39 -1.56 -9.08
CA LEU A 135 1.43 -2.68 -9.21
C LEU A 135 -0.02 -2.16 -9.28
N GLN A 136 -0.36 -1.19 -8.44
CA GLN A 136 -1.67 -0.55 -8.47
C GLN A 136 -1.91 0.18 -9.80
N ASP A 137 -0.91 0.91 -10.30
CA ASP A 137 -0.95 1.56 -11.61
C ASP A 137 -1.21 0.55 -12.74
N LYS A 138 -0.49 -0.58 -12.76
CA LYS A 138 -0.72 -1.67 -13.73
C LYS A 138 -2.12 -2.25 -13.66
N THR A 139 -2.69 -2.34 -12.47
CA THR A 139 -4.07 -2.80 -12.28
C THR A 139 -5.07 -1.89 -13.00
N TYR A 140 -4.93 -0.58 -12.86
CA TYR A 140 -5.78 0.37 -13.57
C TYR A 140 -5.50 0.38 -15.08
N GLU A 141 -4.24 0.23 -15.51
CA GLU A 141 -3.86 0.16 -16.92
C GLU A 141 -4.52 -1.04 -17.63
N ILE A 142 -4.45 -2.22 -17.03
CA ILE A 142 -5.07 -3.44 -17.55
C ILE A 142 -6.59 -3.25 -17.59
N THR A 143 -7.17 -2.70 -16.51
CA THR A 143 -8.60 -2.43 -16.40
C THR A 143 -9.10 -1.51 -17.52
N GLU A 144 -8.40 -0.40 -17.80
CA GLU A 144 -8.76 0.52 -18.88
C GLU A 144 -8.71 -0.17 -20.25
N LYS A 145 -7.62 -0.91 -20.54
CA LYS A 145 -7.47 -1.63 -21.82
C LYS A 145 -8.61 -2.61 -22.05
N VAL A 146 -8.97 -3.39 -21.04
CA VAL A 146 -10.09 -4.35 -21.09
C VAL A 146 -11.41 -3.63 -21.27
N ASN A 147 -11.64 -2.54 -20.53
CA ASN A 147 -12.88 -1.76 -20.63
C ASN A 147 -13.07 -1.18 -22.02
N ASN A 148 -12.03 -0.57 -22.59
CA ASN A 148 -12.08 0.04 -23.91
C ASN A 148 -12.34 -1.02 -24.99
N LEU A 149 -11.65 -2.16 -24.94
CA LEU A 149 -11.88 -3.26 -25.89
C LEU A 149 -13.28 -3.87 -25.75
N TYR A 150 -13.78 -4.00 -24.52
CA TYR A 150 -15.12 -4.49 -24.25
C TYR A 150 -16.18 -3.54 -24.84
N VAL A 151 -16.04 -2.23 -24.65
CA VAL A 151 -16.92 -1.22 -25.26
C VAL A 151 -16.89 -1.32 -26.78
N GLU A 152 -15.70 -1.49 -27.38
CA GLU A 152 -15.56 -1.65 -28.83
C GLU A 152 -16.35 -2.85 -29.36
N ILE A 153 -16.24 -4.01 -28.70
CA ILE A 153 -16.98 -5.22 -29.05
C ILE A 153 -18.49 -4.98 -28.98
N VAL A 154 -18.98 -4.38 -27.90
CA VAL A 154 -20.43 -4.14 -27.72
C VAL A 154 -20.97 -3.12 -28.72
N VAL A 155 -20.22 -2.05 -29.01
CA VAL A 155 -20.61 -1.08 -30.04
C VAL A 155 -20.63 -1.73 -31.42
N LEU A 156 -19.61 -2.52 -31.78
CA LEU A 156 -19.58 -3.27 -33.04
C LEU A 156 -20.78 -4.22 -33.17
N GLN A 157 -21.17 -4.92 -32.11
CA GLN A 157 -22.36 -5.77 -32.09
C GLN A 157 -23.64 -4.96 -32.34
N LYS A 158 -23.79 -3.79 -31.69
CA LYS A 158 -24.92 -2.88 -31.91
C LYS A 158 -24.95 -2.35 -33.35
N THR A 159 -23.82 -1.93 -33.89
CA THR A 159 -23.71 -1.42 -35.28
C THR A 159 -24.01 -2.50 -36.31
N ILE A 160 -23.55 -3.74 -36.10
CA ILE A 160 -23.89 -4.87 -36.98
C ILE A 160 -25.40 -5.14 -36.93
N ALA A 161 -25.99 -5.25 -35.74
CA ALA A 161 -27.41 -5.51 -35.58
C ALA A 161 -28.28 -4.40 -36.18
N PHE A 162 -27.85 -3.13 -36.06
CA PHE A 162 -28.52 -2.00 -36.71
C PHE A 162 -28.48 -2.10 -38.23
N ASN A 163 -27.30 -2.34 -38.81
CA ASN A 163 -27.13 -2.47 -40.25
C ASN A 163 -27.83 -3.71 -40.82
N GLU A 164 -27.94 -4.80 -40.08
CA GLU A 164 -28.71 -5.98 -40.48
C GLU A 164 -30.21 -5.65 -40.62
N ARG A 165 -30.80 -4.93 -39.66
CA ARG A 165 -32.18 -4.46 -39.76
C ARG A 165 -32.39 -3.51 -40.95
N ARG A 166 -31.40 -2.65 -41.23
CA ARG A 166 -31.42 -1.77 -42.42
C ARG A 166 -31.43 -2.58 -43.72
N VAL A 167 -30.63 -3.63 -43.81
CA VAL A 167 -30.63 -4.52 -44.99
C VAL A 167 -32.00 -5.15 -45.18
N GLU A 168 -32.63 -5.66 -44.11
CA GLU A 168 -33.99 -6.23 -44.19
C GLU A 168 -35.01 -5.20 -44.72
N ALA A 169 -35.01 -3.98 -44.17
CA ALA A 169 -35.91 -2.91 -44.61
C ALA A 169 -35.66 -2.48 -46.07
N LEU A 170 -34.40 -2.38 -46.50
CA LEU A 170 -34.03 -2.04 -47.88
C LEU A 170 -34.37 -3.17 -48.87
N GLU A 171 -34.23 -4.44 -48.47
CA GLU A 171 -34.63 -5.58 -49.29
C GLU A 171 -36.15 -5.62 -49.50
N GLU A 172 -36.95 -5.35 -48.47
CA GLU A 172 -38.40 -5.18 -48.60
C GLU A 172 -38.76 -3.99 -49.51
N GLY A 173 -38.11 -2.85 -49.31
CA GLY A 173 -38.32 -1.64 -50.11
C GLY A 173 -37.99 -1.86 -51.59
N LEU A 174 -36.88 -2.55 -51.87
CA LEU A 174 -36.45 -2.92 -53.22
C LEU A 174 -37.48 -3.83 -53.90
N ALA A 175 -37.98 -4.85 -53.20
CA ALA A 175 -39.01 -5.74 -53.74
C ALA A 175 -40.31 -4.99 -54.10
N ARG A 176 -40.74 -4.04 -53.23
CA ARG A 176 -41.91 -3.18 -53.48
C ARG A 176 -41.69 -2.27 -54.70
N ASN A 177 -40.53 -1.64 -54.81
CA ASN A 177 -40.22 -0.74 -55.93
C ASN A 177 -40.05 -1.49 -57.27
N GLN A 178 -39.50 -2.71 -57.25
CA GLN A 178 -39.47 -3.59 -58.42
C GLN A 178 -40.88 -3.98 -58.90
N ALA A 179 -41.82 -4.20 -57.97
CA ALA A 179 -43.22 -4.46 -58.32
C ALA A 179 -43.89 -3.21 -58.93
N LYS A 180 -43.65 -2.03 -58.36
CA LYS A 180 -44.16 -0.74 -58.89
C LYS A 180 -43.60 -0.42 -60.28
N LEU A 181 -42.33 -0.72 -60.54
CA LEU A 181 -41.72 -0.54 -61.87
C LEU A 181 -42.46 -1.34 -62.96
N LYS A 182 -42.89 -2.58 -62.66
CA LYS A 182 -43.63 -3.43 -63.61
C LYS A 182 -44.99 -2.84 -64.00
N ILE A 183 -45.55 -1.97 -63.16
CA ILE A 183 -46.86 -1.32 -63.36
C ILE A 183 -46.69 0.11 -63.90
N GLY A 184 -45.46 0.65 -63.91
CA GLY A 184 -45.11 1.96 -64.45
C GLY A 184 -45.02 3.09 -63.41
N ASP A 185 -45.16 2.77 -62.12
CA ASP A 185 -45.29 3.75 -61.03
C ASP A 185 -43.95 4.08 -60.31
N ALA A 186 -42.82 3.52 -60.76
CA ALA A 186 -41.48 3.76 -60.20
C ALA A 186 -40.42 3.88 -61.30
N LYS A 187 -39.28 4.53 -61.00
CA LYS A 187 -38.17 4.68 -61.96
C LYS A 187 -37.07 3.65 -61.72
N GLN A 188 -36.37 3.25 -62.78
CA GLN A 188 -35.21 2.35 -62.69
C GLN A 188 -34.08 2.96 -61.84
N ALA A 189 -33.90 4.30 -61.90
CA ALA A 189 -32.90 5.01 -61.12
C ALA A 189 -33.07 4.82 -59.59
N ASP A 190 -34.31 4.71 -59.11
CA ASP A 190 -34.62 4.52 -57.69
C ASP A 190 -34.19 3.13 -57.23
N ILE A 191 -34.37 2.11 -58.08
CA ILE A 191 -33.94 0.72 -57.82
C ILE A 191 -32.42 0.61 -57.81
N ASP A 192 -31.74 1.28 -58.76
CA ASP A 192 -30.28 1.28 -58.85
C ASP A 192 -29.66 1.97 -57.61
N SER A 193 -30.29 3.03 -57.09
CA SER A 193 -29.88 3.72 -55.86
C SER A 193 -29.97 2.80 -54.64
N ILE A 194 -31.13 2.16 -54.42
CA ILE A 194 -31.34 1.22 -53.31
C ILE A 194 -30.37 0.04 -53.40
N SER A 195 -30.15 -0.50 -54.60
CA SER A 195 -29.22 -1.62 -54.81
C SER A 195 -27.79 -1.25 -54.42
N LYS A 196 -27.32 -0.04 -54.78
CA LYS A 196 -26.00 0.46 -54.38
C LYS A 196 -25.88 0.65 -52.87
N LYS A 197 -26.90 1.21 -52.21
CA LYS A 197 -26.93 1.35 -50.73
C LYS A 197 -26.83 -0.01 -50.05
N LEU A 198 -27.59 -0.98 -50.54
CA LEU A 198 -27.62 -2.34 -50.01
C LEU A 198 -26.27 -3.05 -50.12
N GLU A 199 -25.59 -2.97 -51.27
CA GLU A 199 -24.22 -3.51 -51.43
C GLU A 199 -23.20 -2.82 -50.51
N SER A 200 -23.31 -1.50 -50.34
CA SER A 200 -22.46 -0.73 -49.42
C SER A 200 -22.64 -1.19 -47.98
N ILE A 201 -23.89 -1.34 -47.51
CA ILE A 201 -24.19 -1.78 -46.14
C ILE A 201 -23.75 -3.24 -45.93
N LYS A 202 -24.00 -4.14 -46.90
CA LYS A 202 -23.52 -5.54 -46.81
C LYS A 202 -21.99 -5.62 -46.72
N THR A 203 -21.29 -4.79 -47.47
CA THR A 203 -19.82 -4.67 -47.39
C THR A 203 -19.38 -4.18 -46.01
N SER A 204 -20.05 -3.17 -45.46
CA SER A 204 -19.80 -2.63 -44.11
C SER A 204 -20.03 -3.70 -43.02
N ILE A 205 -21.14 -4.44 -43.07
CA ILE A 205 -21.42 -5.55 -42.16
C ILE A 205 -20.32 -6.61 -42.23
N ALA A 206 -19.89 -7.01 -43.43
CA ALA A 206 -18.84 -8.00 -43.60
C ALA A 206 -17.50 -7.52 -43.00
N ASN A 207 -17.17 -6.24 -43.14
CA ASN A 207 -15.98 -5.65 -42.52
C ASN A 207 -16.10 -5.63 -40.99
N ASN A 208 -17.21 -5.13 -40.46
CA ASN A 208 -17.44 -5.06 -39.01
C ASN A 208 -17.43 -6.44 -38.35
N ARG A 209 -17.96 -7.49 -39.01
CA ARG A 209 -17.89 -8.87 -38.52
C ARG A 209 -16.45 -9.39 -38.43
N ARG A 210 -15.58 -9.07 -39.40
CA ARG A 210 -14.15 -9.45 -39.33
C ARG A 210 -13.44 -8.71 -38.19
N THR A 211 -13.73 -7.42 -38.01
CA THR A 211 -13.20 -6.63 -36.89
C THR A 211 -13.66 -7.21 -35.55
N LEU A 212 -14.96 -7.51 -35.42
CA LEU A 212 -15.52 -8.15 -34.23
C LEU A 212 -14.82 -9.48 -33.90
N GLU A 213 -14.59 -10.34 -34.88
CA GLU A 213 -13.87 -11.60 -34.66
C GLU A 213 -12.42 -11.35 -34.19
N ALA A 214 -11.73 -10.36 -34.75
CA ALA A 214 -10.39 -9.99 -34.33
C ALA A 214 -10.37 -9.45 -32.89
N ASP A 215 -11.31 -8.59 -32.52
CA ASP A 215 -11.38 -8.00 -31.19
C ASP A 215 -11.81 -9.01 -30.12
N LEU A 216 -12.72 -9.95 -30.46
CA LEU A 216 -13.05 -11.09 -29.59
C LEU A 216 -11.84 -11.99 -29.34
N LYS A 217 -10.98 -12.21 -30.34
CA LYS A 217 -9.72 -12.97 -30.17
C LYS A 217 -8.73 -12.23 -29.27
N LYS A 218 -8.59 -10.91 -29.44
CA LYS A 218 -7.77 -10.07 -28.54
C LYS A 218 -8.27 -10.18 -27.10
N LEU A 219 -9.57 -10.00 -26.88
CA LEU A 219 -10.18 -10.12 -25.56
C LEU A 219 -9.96 -11.54 -25.00
N SER A 220 -10.16 -12.58 -25.81
CA SER A 220 -9.93 -13.97 -25.39
C SER A 220 -8.50 -14.22 -24.89
N THR A 221 -7.53 -13.59 -25.56
CA THR A 221 -6.11 -13.67 -25.18
C THR A 221 -5.87 -12.98 -23.84
N MET A 222 -6.44 -11.79 -23.64
CA MET A 222 -6.31 -11.05 -22.37
C MET A 222 -6.97 -11.79 -21.19
N LEU A 223 -8.10 -12.46 -21.42
CA LEU A 223 -8.86 -13.14 -20.36
C LEU A 223 -8.40 -14.56 -20.07
N GLY A 224 -7.52 -15.14 -20.89
CA GLY A 224 -7.21 -16.58 -20.84
C GLY A 224 -8.43 -17.49 -21.12
N LEU A 225 -9.50 -16.94 -21.73
CA LEU A 225 -10.79 -17.59 -21.93
C LEU A 225 -11.27 -17.31 -23.35
N ASP A 226 -11.65 -18.35 -24.10
CA ASP A 226 -12.24 -18.17 -25.43
C ASP A 226 -13.65 -17.57 -25.31
N VAL A 227 -13.80 -16.31 -25.72
CA VAL A 227 -15.08 -15.57 -25.75
C VAL A 227 -15.66 -15.45 -27.16
N THR A 228 -15.08 -16.13 -28.14
CA THR A 228 -15.53 -16.03 -29.55
C THR A 228 -16.88 -16.72 -29.79
N THR A 229 -17.28 -17.67 -28.93
CA THR A 229 -18.54 -18.42 -29.05
C THR A 229 -19.25 -18.58 -27.71
N GLY A 230 -20.58 -18.49 -27.71
CA GLY A 230 -21.43 -18.82 -26.54
C GLY A 230 -21.48 -17.77 -25.42
N TYR A 231 -20.94 -16.57 -25.63
CA TYR A 231 -21.01 -15.46 -24.68
C TYR A 231 -21.84 -14.29 -25.20
N LYS A 232 -22.66 -13.73 -24.31
CA LYS A 232 -23.30 -12.42 -24.48
C LYS A 232 -22.62 -11.40 -23.59
N PHE A 233 -22.49 -10.19 -24.07
CA PHE A 233 -21.84 -9.10 -23.33
C PHE A 233 -22.92 -8.24 -22.66
N GLU A 234 -22.77 -8.02 -21.36
CA GLU A 234 -23.53 -7.01 -20.64
C GLU A 234 -23.26 -5.60 -21.20
N SER A 235 -24.24 -4.71 -21.11
CA SER A 235 -24.10 -3.31 -21.55
C SER A 235 -23.06 -2.57 -20.69
N PRO A 236 -21.96 -2.05 -21.27
CA PRO A 236 -20.90 -1.36 -20.53
C PRO A 236 -21.16 0.15 -20.39
N PHE A 237 -22.31 0.63 -20.83
CA PHE A 237 -22.65 2.06 -20.90
C PHE A 237 -23.21 2.52 -19.57
N VAL A 238 -22.62 3.60 -19.05
CA VAL A 238 -22.92 4.15 -17.73
C VAL A 238 -23.17 5.65 -17.90
N GLU A 239 -24.34 6.13 -17.50
CA GLU A 239 -24.63 7.57 -17.50
C GLU A 239 -24.15 8.22 -16.19
N ALA A 240 -22.85 8.48 -16.12
CA ALA A 240 -22.27 9.23 -15.01
C ALA A 240 -22.64 10.72 -15.09
N THR A 241 -22.94 11.31 -13.93
CA THR A 241 -23.05 12.77 -13.75
C THR A 241 -22.04 13.22 -12.71
N LEU A 242 -20.88 13.70 -13.16
CA LEU A 242 -19.89 14.34 -12.29
C LEU A 242 -20.13 15.84 -12.26
N SER A 243 -20.21 16.40 -11.06
CA SER A 243 -20.42 17.82 -10.85
C SER A 243 -19.12 18.56 -10.54
N ARG A 244 -19.05 19.86 -10.87
CA ARG A 244 -17.81 20.65 -10.75
C ARG A 244 -17.34 20.82 -9.31
N ASP A 245 -18.26 20.78 -8.34
CA ASP A 245 -17.96 20.81 -6.90
C ASP A 245 -17.21 19.57 -6.42
N GLN A 246 -17.23 18.47 -7.19
CA GLN A 246 -16.48 17.25 -6.87
C GLN A 246 -15.04 17.28 -7.40
N LEU A 247 -14.67 18.26 -8.23
CA LEU A 247 -13.37 18.31 -8.89
C LEU A 247 -12.21 18.43 -7.89
N ASP A 248 -12.32 19.30 -6.89
CA ASP A 248 -11.27 19.48 -5.88
C ASP A 248 -11.04 18.20 -5.07
N ALA A 249 -12.12 17.48 -4.74
CA ALA A 249 -12.04 16.20 -4.05
C ALA A 249 -11.39 15.12 -4.94
N LEU A 250 -11.68 15.15 -6.24
CA LEU A 250 -11.10 14.23 -7.22
C LEU A 250 -9.61 14.50 -7.46
N ILE A 251 -9.20 15.77 -7.53
CA ILE A 251 -7.79 16.16 -7.60
C ILE A 251 -7.06 15.62 -6.38
N LYS A 252 -7.55 15.89 -5.17
CA LYS A 252 -6.93 15.41 -3.93
C LYS A 252 -6.87 13.88 -3.87
N TYR A 253 -7.94 13.20 -4.28
CA TYR A 253 -7.96 11.73 -4.34
C TYR A 253 -6.88 11.18 -5.27
N THR A 254 -6.67 11.86 -6.41
CA THR A 254 -5.67 11.52 -7.42
C THR A 254 -4.26 11.81 -6.92
N GLU A 255 -4.01 12.97 -6.30
CA GLU A 255 -2.72 13.30 -5.69
C GLU A 255 -2.26 12.25 -4.65
N ASP A 256 -3.19 11.73 -3.85
CA ASP A 256 -2.89 10.71 -2.84
C ASP A 256 -2.53 9.32 -3.46
N ARG A 257 -2.72 9.11 -4.79
CA ARG A 257 -2.63 7.78 -5.43
C ARG A 257 -1.82 7.71 -6.73
N ASP A 258 -1.67 8.81 -7.44
CA ASP A 258 -0.97 8.86 -8.73
C ASP A 258 0.49 8.41 -8.59
N GLU A 259 0.91 7.48 -9.45
CA GLU A 259 2.25 6.88 -9.40
C GLU A 259 3.34 7.92 -9.69
N GLY A 260 3.17 8.75 -10.73
CA GLY A 260 4.19 9.71 -11.14
C GLY A 260 4.43 10.80 -10.09
N TYR A 261 3.35 11.30 -9.49
CA TYR A 261 3.44 12.24 -8.38
C TYR A 261 3.99 11.57 -7.12
N TYR A 262 3.61 10.31 -6.86
CA TYR A 262 4.16 9.52 -5.77
C TYR A 262 5.68 9.35 -5.87
N GLU A 263 6.19 8.95 -7.04
CA GLU A 263 7.63 8.83 -7.30
C GLU A 263 8.37 10.15 -7.06
N ALA A 264 7.81 11.28 -7.53
CA ALA A 264 8.40 12.59 -7.29
C ALA A 264 8.41 12.97 -5.79
N CYS A 265 7.38 12.57 -5.04
CA CYS A 265 7.33 12.76 -3.59
C CYS A 265 8.35 11.89 -2.85
N ILE A 266 8.50 10.63 -3.26
CA ILE A 266 9.52 9.72 -2.75
C ILE A 266 10.92 10.28 -3.03
N ALA A 267 11.19 10.76 -4.25
CA ALA A 267 12.48 11.33 -4.61
C ALA A 267 12.83 12.55 -3.73
N GLU A 268 11.86 13.43 -3.46
CA GLU A 268 12.03 14.55 -2.54
C GLU A 268 12.29 14.09 -1.10
N ALA A 269 11.49 13.15 -0.59
CA ALA A 269 11.63 12.61 0.77
C ALA A 269 12.98 11.89 0.96
N THR A 270 13.40 11.15 -0.05
CA THR A 270 14.69 10.44 -0.12
C THR A 270 15.85 11.42 -0.09
N ALA A 271 15.84 12.44 -0.97
CA ALA A 271 16.86 13.48 -0.99
C ALA A 271 16.89 14.31 0.32
N ARG A 272 15.72 14.52 0.95
CA ARG A 272 15.61 15.20 2.25
C ARG A 272 16.22 14.38 3.37
N ALA A 273 15.92 13.07 3.41
CA ALA A 273 16.47 12.15 4.40
C ALA A 273 18.00 12.08 4.27
N GLU A 274 18.51 11.96 3.04
CA GLU A 274 19.94 11.96 2.77
C GLU A 274 20.62 13.28 3.18
N LEU A 275 20.01 14.43 2.85
CA LEU A 275 20.49 15.74 3.26
C LEU A 275 20.53 15.88 4.79
N THR A 276 19.45 15.51 5.47
CA THR A 276 19.31 15.66 6.92
C THR A 276 20.28 14.75 7.67
N THR A 277 20.38 13.48 7.28
CA THR A 277 21.32 12.51 7.83
C THR A 277 22.76 12.99 7.68
N ASN A 278 23.17 13.33 6.44
CA ASN A 278 24.53 13.77 6.18
C ASN A 278 24.86 15.10 6.87
N TYR A 279 23.90 16.02 6.97
CA TYR A 279 24.08 17.27 7.71
C TYR A 279 24.26 17.03 9.22
N ASN A 280 23.44 16.16 9.82
CA ASN A 280 23.55 15.81 11.24
C ASN A 280 24.90 15.14 11.56
N LEU A 281 25.33 14.21 10.70
CA LEU A 281 26.64 13.58 10.76
C LEU A 281 27.78 14.60 10.73
N VAL A 282 27.75 15.55 9.77
CA VAL A 282 28.73 16.64 9.66
C VAL A 282 28.71 17.55 10.88
N ARG A 283 27.51 17.94 11.34
CA ARG A 283 27.33 18.82 12.50
C ARG A 283 27.85 18.18 13.79
N ASN A 284 27.56 16.90 14.01
CA ASN A 284 28.03 16.16 15.18
C ASN A 284 29.56 16.03 15.20
N LYS A 285 30.19 15.85 14.04
CA LYS A 285 31.65 15.70 13.95
C LYS A 285 32.42 17.03 14.01
N TYR A 286 31.92 18.06 13.32
CA TYR A 286 32.64 19.33 13.12
C TYR A 286 32.10 20.51 13.92
N GLY A 287 31.00 20.32 14.66
CA GLY A 287 30.47 21.29 15.62
C GLY A 287 30.27 22.68 15.03
N GLY A 288 30.84 23.71 15.68
CA GLY A 288 30.64 25.11 15.32
C GLY A 288 31.15 25.52 13.93
N ASP A 289 32.05 24.75 13.30
CA ASP A 289 32.52 25.06 11.95
C ASP A 289 31.48 24.69 10.87
N ALA A 290 30.53 23.80 11.18
CA ALA A 290 29.38 23.52 10.31
C ALA A 290 28.45 24.74 10.14
N ASN A 291 28.53 25.74 11.04
CA ASN A 291 27.76 26.99 10.94
C ASN A 291 28.05 27.77 9.65
N MET A 292 29.23 27.57 9.03
CA MET A 292 29.60 28.19 7.76
C MET A 292 28.65 27.83 6.61
N ILE A 293 28.02 26.65 6.69
CA ILE A 293 27.14 26.11 5.64
C ILE A 293 25.69 25.90 6.11
N SER A 294 25.44 25.99 7.42
CA SER A 294 24.15 25.71 8.07
C SER A 294 23.00 26.57 7.52
N SER A 295 23.26 27.85 7.22
CA SER A 295 22.22 28.76 6.71
C SER A 295 21.69 28.31 5.34
N TYR A 296 22.55 27.75 4.48
CA TYR A 296 22.16 27.23 3.16
C TYR A 296 21.36 25.94 3.28
N VAL A 297 21.79 25.02 4.14
CA VAL A 297 21.07 23.77 4.43
C VAL A 297 19.69 24.07 5.00
N ASN A 298 19.60 24.94 6.01
CA ASN A 298 18.33 25.35 6.60
C ASN A 298 17.45 26.11 5.60
N SER A 299 18.03 26.93 4.72
CA SER A 299 17.27 27.61 3.66
C SER A 299 16.65 26.59 2.71
N ALA A 300 17.42 25.57 2.30
CA ALA A 300 16.93 24.48 1.46
C ALA A 300 15.78 23.74 2.14
N LEU A 301 15.99 23.25 3.36
CA LEU A 301 14.99 22.49 4.14
C LEU A 301 13.71 23.29 4.44
N ASN A 302 13.80 24.61 4.52
CA ASN A 302 12.65 25.50 4.69
C ASN A 302 11.98 25.88 3.35
N GLY A 303 12.38 25.27 2.22
CA GLY A 303 11.82 25.54 0.90
C GLY A 303 12.21 26.90 0.29
N ASN A 304 13.22 27.59 0.85
CA ASN A 304 13.68 28.87 0.36
C ASN A 304 14.71 28.72 -0.78
N ALA A 305 14.80 29.74 -1.63
CA ALA A 305 15.78 29.76 -2.71
C ALA A 305 17.22 29.75 -2.18
N VAL A 306 18.01 28.76 -2.60
CA VAL A 306 19.42 28.64 -2.23
C VAL A 306 20.30 29.38 -3.25
N ASN A 307 21.11 30.34 -2.78
CA ASN A 307 22.13 30.97 -3.62
C ASN A 307 23.28 30.00 -3.91
N LYS A 308 23.15 29.22 -5.00
CA LYS A 308 24.12 28.18 -5.41
C LYS A 308 25.56 28.69 -5.51
N LYS A 309 25.76 29.92 -5.99
CA LYS A 309 27.11 30.53 -6.14
C LYS A 309 27.72 30.89 -4.80
N GLY A 310 26.93 31.48 -3.89
CA GLY A 310 27.34 31.79 -2.53
C GLY A 310 27.64 30.51 -1.74
N PHE A 311 26.74 29.54 -1.81
CA PHE A 311 26.89 28.26 -1.14
C PHE A 311 28.17 27.53 -1.55
N LYS A 312 28.47 27.44 -2.86
CA LYS A 312 29.71 26.82 -3.35
C LYS A 312 30.97 27.50 -2.81
N LYS A 313 30.95 28.83 -2.63
CA LYS A 313 32.08 29.59 -2.10
C LYS A 313 32.29 29.27 -0.61
N ASP A 314 31.22 29.34 0.18
CA ASP A 314 31.30 29.15 1.63
C ASP A 314 31.55 27.67 1.98
N TYR A 315 31.04 26.74 1.17
CA TYR A 315 31.35 25.31 1.28
C TYR A 315 32.84 25.02 1.02
N LYS A 316 33.46 25.66 0.03
CA LYS A 316 34.92 25.55 -0.16
C LYS A 316 35.71 26.08 1.03
N ALA A 317 35.27 27.21 1.60
CA ALA A 317 35.90 27.77 2.80
C ALA A 317 35.75 26.84 4.01
N PHE A 318 34.62 26.14 4.12
CA PHE A 318 34.40 25.10 5.12
C PHE A 318 35.35 23.91 4.95
N LEU A 319 35.53 23.40 3.71
CA LEU A 319 36.51 22.35 3.42
C LEU A 319 37.94 22.79 3.76
N ASP A 320 38.32 24.01 3.37
CA ASP A 320 39.64 24.59 3.68
C ASP A 320 39.88 24.67 5.20
N LYS A 321 38.82 24.99 5.97
CA LYS A 321 38.83 25.04 7.43
C LYS A 321 39.02 23.65 8.05
N ILE A 322 38.31 22.64 7.57
CA ILE A 322 38.48 21.24 8.02
C ILE A 322 39.91 20.75 7.74
N ASP A 323 40.41 21.01 6.53
CA ASP A 323 41.77 20.64 6.15
C ASP A 323 42.84 21.31 7.03
N SER A 324 42.53 22.48 7.61
CA SER A 324 43.48 23.22 8.46
C SER A 324 43.83 22.51 9.76
N TYR A 325 42.95 21.65 10.30
CA TYR A 325 43.19 20.94 11.56
C TYR A 325 44.41 20.03 11.50
N TRP A 326 44.68 19.49 10.32
CA TRP A 326 45.72 18.51 10.07
C TRP A 326 47.04 19.14 9.58
N LYS A 327 47.04 20.45 9.31
CA LYS A 327 48.25 21.20 8.91
C LYS A 327 49.06 21.61 10.14
N GLY A 328 50.38 21.40 10.11
CA GLY A 328 51.34 21.84 11.14
C GLY A 328 51.93 20.74 12.04
N LYS A 329 52.58 21.12 13.15
CA LYS A 329 53.23 20.21 14.13
C LYS A 329 52.62 20.41 15.52
N LYS A 330 52.35 19.33 16.25
CA LYS A 330 51.94 19.34 17.66
C LYS A 330 53.17 19.02 18.52
N ARG A 331 53.42 19.81 19.56
CA ARG A 331 54.52 19.58 20.50
C ARG A 331 54.00 18.71 21.63
N ILE A 332 54.58 17.53 21.81
CA ILE A 332 54.41 16.72 23.03
C ILE A 332 55.76 16.73 23.75
N LEU A 333 55.79 17.26 24.96
CA LEU A 333 57.01 17.48 25.75
C LEU A 333 58.08 18.27 24.94
N PHE A 334 59.09 17.58 24.38
CA PHE A 334 60.19 18.13 23.59
C PHE A 334 60.21 17.67 22.12
N ILE A 335 59.30 16.78 21.70
CA ILE A 335 59.27 16.25 20.33
C ILE A 335 58.20 17.00 19.51
N LYS A 336 58.59 17.51 18.33
CA LYS A 336 57.67 18.10 17.35
C LYS A 336 57.17 17.01 16.41
N ILE A 337 55.96 16.53 16.65
CA ILE A 337 55.33 15.50 15.84
C ILE A 337 54.39 16.17 14.82
N PRO A 338 54.46 15.87 13.51
CA PRO A 338 53.48 16.37 12.55
C PRO A 338 52.06 16.06 13.02
N ARG A 339 51.12 17.01 12.89
CA ARG A 339 49.70 16.74 13.22
C ARG A 339 49.13 15.58 12.40
N LEU A 340 49.68 15.37 11.21
CA LEU A 340 49.46 14.22 10.34
C LEU A 340 49.80 12.85 10.96
N TRP A 341 50.54 12.77 12.06
CA TRP A 341 50.87 11.49 12.73
C TRP A 341 49.90 11.17 13.87
N PHE A 342 49.14 12.15 14.35
CA PHE A 342 47.97 11.92 15.19
C PHE A 342 46.73 11.59 14.33
N LYS A 343 46.92 11.43 13.01
CA LYS A 343 45.94 11.03 11.99
C LYS A 343 45.71 9.51 12.02
N GLY A 344 45.61 8.90 13.21
CA GLY A 344 45.53 7.44 13.38
C GLY A 344 44.46 6.80 12.47
N ASP A 345 44.59 5.49 12.22
CA ASP A 345 43.93 4.81 11.09
C ASP A 345 42.40 4.96 11.02
N MET A 346 41.66 5.26 12.10
CA MET A 346 40.20 5.55 12.02
C MET A 346 39.61 6.52 13.07
N ASP A 347 40.35 7.04 14.06
CA ASP A 347 39.81 8.04 15.01
C ASP A 347 40.15 9.50 14.59
N GLY A 348 40.79 9.65 13.42
CA GLY A 348 41.24 10.93 12.86
C GLY A 348 41.51 10.92 11.37
N THR A 349 41.05 9.91 10.63
CA THR A 349 40.96 9.95 9.16
C THR A 349 39.86 10.93 8.76
N ARG A 350 39.97 11.53 7.58
CA ARG A 350 39.02 12.57 7.16
C ARG A 350 37.63 11.92 7.14
N TYR A 351 36.78 12.29 8.08
CA TYR A 351 35.40 11.79 8.16
C TYR A 351 34.69 11.92 6.79
N MET A 352 35.07 12.92 5.97
CA MET A 352 34.64 13.16 4.59
C MET A 352 35.76 12.92 3.54
N GLU A 353 36.66 11.93 3.69
CA GLU A 353 37.77 11.70 2.72
C GLU A 353 37.27 11.30 1.34
N ASP A 354 36.27 10.41 1.29
CA ASP A 354 35.84 9.75 0.06
C ASP A 354 34.94 10.62 -0.80
N ASP A 355 34.09 11.45 -0.17
CA ASP A 355 33.31 12.48 -0.87
C ASP A 355 33.24 13.81 -0.08
N PRO A 356 34.19 14.73 -0.31
CA PRO A 356 34.21 16.03 0.34
C PRO A 356 33.02 16.93 -0.02
N TYR A 357 32.35 16.69 -1.16
CA TYR A 357 31.28 17.55 -1.66
C TYR A 357 29.88 16.96 -1.46
N VAL A 358 29.75 15.79 -0.83
CA VAL A 358 28.48 15.10 -0.58
C VAL A 358 27.39 16.04 -0.07
N LEU A 359 27.66 16.84 0.97
CA LEU A 359 26.64 17.71 1.55
C LEU A 359 26.26 18.89 0.63
N TYR A 360 27.20 19.38 -0.19
CA TYR A 360 26.88 20.36 -1.23
C TYR A 360 25.99 19.76 -2.30
N GLN A 361 26.27 18.52 -2.71
CA GLN A 361 25.51 17.78 -3.71
C GLN A 361 24.09 17.48 -3.21
N ASN A 362 23.94 16.95 -1.99
CA ASN A 362 22.65 16.65 -1.37
C ASN A 362 21.71 17.86 -1.30
N VAL A 363 22.24 19.07 -1.00
CA VAL A 363 21.42 20.30 -1.03
C VAL A 363 20.91 20.61 -2.44
N LEU A 364 21.74 20.41 -3.46
CA LEU A 364 21.33 20.64 -4.84
C LEU A 364 20.30 19.62 -5.31
N ASP A 365 20.51 18.35 -4.98
CA ASP A 365 19.63 17.25 -5.34
C ASP A 365 18.28 17.40 -4.64
N TYR A 366 18.27 17.76 -3.35
CA TYR A 366 17.05 18.08 -2.63
C TYR A 366 16.26 19.25 -3.26
N VAL A 367 16.95 20.34 -3.61
CA VAL A 367 16.29 21.49 -4.26
C VAL A 367 15.77 21.12 -5.64
N ALA A 368 16.46 20.24 -6.39
CA ALA A 368 15.97 19.74 -7.68
C ALA A 368 14.71 18.90 -7.48
N ALA A 369 14.76 17.88 -6.63
CA ALA A 369 13.64 16.99 -6.33
C ALA A 369 12.41 17.75 -5.80
N SER A 370 12.61 18.77 -4.96
CA SER A 370 11.52 19.62 -4.46
C SER A 370 10.82 20.42 -5.58
N ASN A 371 11.55 20.88 -6.60
CA ASN A 371 10.95 21.56 -7.75
C ASN A 371 10.28 20.57 -8.71
N GLU A 372 10.85 19.38 -8.88
CA GLU A 372 10.25 18.29 -9.67
C GLU A 372 8.92 17.85 -9.05
N LYS A 373 8.86 17.64 -7.73
CA LYS A 373 7.60 17.38 -7.00
C LYS A 373 6.53 18.43 -7.28
N LYS A 374 6.86 19.73 -7.14
CA LYS A 374 5.92 20.82 -7.41
C LYS A 374 5.42 20.82 -8.85
N THR A 375 6.32 20.54 -9.78
CA THR A 375 5.98 20.48 -11.22
C THR A 375 5.09 19.28 -11.53
N ALA A 376 5.38 18.13 -10.93
CA ALA A 376 4.56 16.92 -11.05
C ALA A 376 3.14 17.16 -10.50
N GLN A 377 3.01 17.78 -9.33
CA GLN A 377 1.71 18.15 -8.76
C GLN A 377 0.91 19.06 -9.72
N MET A 378 1.51 20.18 -10.14
CA MET A 378 0.84 21.13 -11.05
C MET A 378 0.40 20.48 -12.37
N ASN A 379 1.23 19.59 -12.92
CA ASN A 379 0.91 18.87 -14.16
C ASN A 379 -0.22 17.86 -13.95
N LEU A 380 -0.25 17.18 -12.81
CA LEU A 380 -1.29 16.23 -12.45
C LEU A 380 -2.64 16.96 -12.28
N ASP A 381 -2.65 18.04 -11.50
CA ASP A 381 -3.84 18.87 -11.28
C ASP A 381 -4.42 19.36 -12.61
N GLN A 382 -3.57 19.93 -13.48
CA GLN A 382 -3.98 20.40 -14.80
C GLN A 382 -4.53 19.25 -15.66
N SER A 383 -3.91 18.08 -15.60
CA SER A 383 -4.37 16.90 -16.37
C SER A 383 -5.76 16.45 -15.91
N VAL A 384 -6.02 16.45 -14.60
CA VAL A 384 -7.34 16.11 -14.03
C VAL A 384 -8.39 17.16 -14.43
N GLU A 385 -8.04 18.46 -14.38
CA GLU A 385 -8.94 19.53 -14.83
C GLU A 385 -9.28 19.43 -16.32
N ASP A 386 -8.28 19.21 -17.17
CA ASP A 386 -8.45 19.08 -18.62
C ASP A 386 -9.28 17.85 -18.97
N ALA A 387 -9.02 16.72 -18.30
CA ALA A 387 -9.81 15.50 -18.47
C ALA A 387 -11.26 15.68 -18.01
N PHE A 388 -11.49 16.39 -16.90
CA PHE A 388 -12.84 16.75 -16.45
C PHE A 388 -13.58 17.61 -17.48
N ASN A 389 -12.92 18.66 -17.99
CA ASN A 389 -13.50 19.54 -19.00
C ASN A 389 -13.81 18.78 -20.31
N ASN A 390 -12.92 17.88 -20.72
CA ASN A 390 -13.14 16.99 -21.85
C ASN A 390 -14.34 16.06 -21.63
N TYR A 391 -14.43 15.41 -20.46
CA TYR A 391 -15.58 14.58 -20.09
C TYR A 391 -16.90 15.35 -20.20
N ILE A 392 -16.97 16.58 -19.68
CA ILE A 392 -18.18 17.42 -19.78
C ILE A 392 -18.51 17.73 -21.24
N SER A 393 -17.52 18.08 -22.06
CA SER A 393 -17.71 18.37 -23.49
C SER A 393 -18.23 17.15 -24.26
N VAL A 394 -17.63 15.99 -24.05
CA VAL A 394 -18.03 14.74 -24.70
C VAL A 394 -19.43 14.30 -24.24
N ARG A 395 -19.72 14.42 -22.94
CA ARG A 395 -21.05 14.14 -22.38
C ARG A 395 -22.13 15.01 -23.02
N ASN A 396 -21.91 16.32 -23.10
CA ASN A 396 -22.86 17.25 -23.71
C ASN A 396 -23.11 16.91 -25.19
N SER A 397 -22.05 16.53 -25.91
CA SER A 397 -22.14 16.10 -27.31
C SER A 397 -22.97 14.82 -27.44
N TYR A 398 -22.71 13.82 -26.60
CA TYR A 398 -23.50 12.58 -26.57
C TYR A 398 -24.98 12.85 -26.26
N GLN A 399 -25.28 13.67 -25.25
CA GLN A 399 -26.65 14.05 -24.92
C GLN A 399 -27.36 14.82 -26.03
N GLN A 400 -26.62 15.60 -26.82
CA GLN A 400 -27.17 16.27 -28.00
C GLN A 400 -27.51 15.26 -29.09
N TYR A 401 -26.63 14.28 -29.37
CA TYR A 401 -26.91 13.23 -30.35
C TYR A 401 -28.12 12.37 -29.98
N ILE A 402 -28.35 12.08 -28.69
CA ILE A 402 -29.58 11.40 -28.25
C ILE A 402 -30.82 12.20 -28.69
N LYS A 403 -30.85 13.50 -28.40
CA LYS A 403 -31.97 14.38 -28.76
C LYS A 403 -32.15 14.51 -30.28
N ASP A 404 -31.05 14.60 -31.02
CA ASP A 404 -31.07 14.74 -32.47
C ASP A 404 -31.59 13.46 -33.14
N VAL A 405 -31.23 12.28 -32.62
CA VAL A 405 -31.77 10.99 -33.07
C VAL A 405 -33.26 10.89 -32.79
N ASP A 406 -33.72 11.26 -31.59
CA ASP A 406 -35.14 11.24 -31.23
C ASP A 406 -35.96 12.16 -32.16
N ALA A 407 -35.47 13.38 -32.41
CA ALA A 407 -36.13 14.33 -33.31
C ALA A 407 -36.14 13.86 -34.77
N ALA A 408 -35.05 13.22 -35.22
CA ALA A 408 -34.96 12.64 -36.56
C ALA A 408 -35.89 11.43 -36.73
N GLU A 409 -36.10 10.62 -35.69
CA GLU A 409 -37.04 9.50 -35.70
C GLU A 409 -38.50 9.97 -35.86
N GLU A 410 -38.89 10.99 -35.10
CA GLU A 410 -40.22 11.61 -35.22
C GLU A 410 -40.44 12.17 -36.63
N THR A 411 -39.42 12.83 -37.18
CA THR A 411 -39.45 13.39 -38.54
C THR A 411 -39.55 12.30 -39.60
N LEU A 412 -38.76 11.23 -39.47
CA LEU A 412 -38.78 10.09 -40.39
C LEU A 412 -40.14 9.40 -40.40
N THR A 413 -40.73 9.19 -39.22
CA THR A 413 -42.06 8.58 -39.09
C THR A 413 -43.14 9.41 -39.78
N LYS A 414 -43.09 10.74 -39.65
CA LYS A 414 -43.99 11.67 -40.35
C LYS A 414 -43.78 11.63 -41.86
N ASN A 415 -42.52 11.66 -42.31
CA ASN A 415 -42.15 11.63 -43.71
C ASN A 415 -42.54 10.29 -44.38
N GLU A 416 -42.47 9.19 -43.64
CA GLU A 416 -42.96 7.89 -44.10
C GLU A 416 -44.47 7.93 -44.42
N MET A 417 -45.28 8.52 -43.54
CA MET A 417 -46.72 8.66 -43.76
C MET A 417 -47.02 9.54 -44.99
N LEU A 418 -46.33 10.68 -45.12
CA LEU A 418 -46.50 11.61 -46.24
C LEU A 418 -46.10 11.00 -47.58
N ASN A 419 -45.01 10.21 -47.61
CA ASN A 419 -44.58 9.48 -48.80
C ASN A 419 -45.61 8.40 -49.19
N ARG A 420 -46.16 7.66 -48.21
CA ARG A 420 -47.18 6.63 -48.47
C ARG A 420 -48.47 7.20 -49.07
N ILE A 421 -48.85 8.43 -48.75
CA ILE A 421 -50.02 9.11 -49.33
C ILE A 421 -49.69 9.92 -50.60
N GLY A 422 -48.43 9.97 -51.02
CA GLY A 422 -47.97 10.64 -52.24
C GLY A 422 -47.75 12.15 -52.10
N GLU A 423 -47.73 12.69 -50.87
CA GLU A 423 -47.49 14.11 -50.59
C GLU A 423 -45.99 14.45 -50.45
N LEU A 424 -45.13 13.44 -50.29
CA LEU A 424 -43.67 13.56 -50.24
C LEU A 424 -43.04 12.71 -51.33
N SER A 425 -42.00 13.20 -52.00
CA SER A 425 -41.28 12.42 -53.01
C SER A 425 -40.41 11.32 -52.37
N PHE A 426 -40.07 10.30 -53.17
CA PHE A 426 -39.15 9.25 -52.73
C PHE A 426 -37.78 9.81 -52.34
N GLU A 427 -37.26 10.79 -53.09
CA GLU A 427 -35.95 11.41 -52.86
C GLU A 427 -35.91 12.19 -51.54
N GLU A 428 -36.99 12.90 -51.18
CA GLU A 428 -37.11 13.60 -49.90
C GLU A 428 -37.23 12.63 -48.72
N TYR A 429 -37.96 11.53 -48.89
CA TYR A 429 -38.04 10.48 -47.87
C TYR A 429 -36.69 9.77 -47.68
N ASP A 430 -36.02 9.40 -48.78
CA ASP A 430 -34.71 8.74 -48.77
C ASP A 430 -33.64 9.62 -48.10
N SER A 431 -33.67 10.93 -48.36
CA SER A 431 -32.82 11.92 -47.67
C SER A 431 -33.09 11.99 -46.17
N SER A 432 -34.37 11.96 -45.75
CA SER A 432 -34.74 11.91 -44.34
C SER A 432 -34.27 10.62 -43.65
N MET A 433 -34.30 9.50 -44.37
CA MET A 433 -33.83 8.21 -43.87
C MET A 433 -32.31 8.21 -43.73
N ASP A 434 -31.58 8.67 -44.74
CA ASP A 434 -30.12 8.80 -44.69
C ASP A 434 -29.68 9.68 -43.50
N SER A 435 -30.36 10.81 -43.29
CA SER A 435 -30.07 11.71 -42.17
C SER A 435 -30.29 11.04 -40.80
N TYR A 436 -31.38 10.29 -40.62
CA TYR A 436 -31.63 9.54 -39.38
C TYR A 436 -30.55 8.46 -39.15
N GLU A 437 -30.18 7.74 -40.20
CA GLU A 437 -29.17 6.68 -40.13
C GLU A 437 -27.77 7.23 -39.83
N GLU A 438 -27.38 8.37 -40.41
CA GLU A 438 -26.13 9.06 -40.07
C GLU A 438 -26.11 9.53 -38.62
N LEU A 439 -27.22 10.08 -38.12
CA LEU A 439 -27.36 10.50 -36.72
C LEU A 439 -27.27 9.32 -35.74
N GLN A 440 -27.88 8.17 -36.05
CA GLN A 440 -27.77 6.98 -35.21
C GLN A 440 -26.34 6.44 -35.14
N ASN A 441 -25.62 6.37 -36.26
CA ASN A 441 -24.22 5.97 -36.24
C ASN A 441 -23.37 6.96 -35.44
N SER A 442 -23.60 8.27 -35.62
CA SER A 442 -22.92 9.32 -34.87
C SER A 442 -23.20 9.24 -33.37
N MET A 443 -24.43 8.90 -32.98
CA MET A 443 -24.83 8.68 -31.58
C MET A 443 -24.12 7.46 -30.98
N LEU A 444 -23.98 6.35 -31.71
CA LEU A 444 -23.23 5.17 -31.26
C LEU A 444 -21.74 5.48 -31.08
N ASP A 445 -21.15 6.24 -32.01
CA ASP A 445 -19.76 6.69 -31.91
C ASP A 445 -19.56 7.67 -30.74
N ALA A 446 -20.51 8.58 -30.51
CA ALA A 446 -20.49 9.49 -29.36
C ALA A 446 -20.65 8.74 -28.03
N MET A 447 -21.50 7.70 -27.98
CA MET A 447 -21.66 6.83 -26.81
C MET A 447 -20.37 6.06 -26.52
N LYS A 448 -19.71 5.53 -27.57
CA LYS A 448 -18.39 4.91 -27.46
C LYS A 448 -17.38 5.88 -26.87
N LEU A 449 -17.26 7.07 -27.48
CA LEU A 449 -16.29 8.09 -27.07
C LEU A 449 -16.54 8.55 -25.63
N TYR A 450 -17.80 8.78 -25.25
CA TYR A 450 -18.19 9.13 -23.89
C TYR A 450 -17.74 8.09 -22.87
N THR A 451 -18.04 6.82 -23.15
CA THR A 451 -17.73 5.72 -22.23
C THR A 451 -16.21 5.50 -22.11
N GLN A 452 -15.48 5.56 -23.22
CA GLN A 452 -14.01 5.47 -23.22
C GLN A 452 -13.39 6.67 -22.50
N THR A 453 -13.92 7.88 -22.69
CA THR A 453 -13.47 9.08 -21.97
C THR A 453 -13.66 8.92 -20.46
N LEU A 454 -14.79 8.34 -20.04
CA LEU A 454 -15.05 8.06 -18.62
C LEU A 454 -14.05 7.04 -18.04
N TYR A 455 -13.74 5.95 -18.76
CA TYR A 455 -12.75 4.97 -18.31
C TYR A 455 -11.33 5.53 -18.28
N SER A 456 -10.93 6.33 -19.27
CA SER A 456 -9.63 7.00 -19.27
C SER A 456 -9.54 8.06 -18.16
N PHE A 457 -10.64 8.75 -17.86
CA PHE A 457 -10.67 9.70 -16.75
C PHE A 457 -10.59 8.99 -15.38
N ASP A 458 -11.26 7.85 -15.24
CA ASP A 458 -11.14 7.01 -14.06
C ASP A 458 -9.72 6.45 -13.89
N ARG A 459 -9.06 6.04 -14.97
CA ARG A 459 -7.66 5.62 -14.97
C ARG A 459 -6.72 6.74 -14.50
N LEU A 460 -6.87 7.94 -15.05
CA LEU A 460 -6.10 9.12 -14.68
C LEU A 460 -6.29 9.48 -13.21
N THR A 461 -7.50 9.31 -12.68
CA THR A 461 -7.84 9.62 -11.29
C THR A 461 -7.64 8.45 -10.34
N CYS A 462 -6.94 7.40 -10.78
CA CYS A 462 -6.66 6.19 -10.01
C CYS A 462 -7.91 5.57 -9.37
N GLY A 463 -9.00 5.47 -10.13
CA GLY A 463 -10.29 4.96 -9.63
C GLY A 463 -11.13 5.99 -8.87
N GLY A 464 -10.75 7.27 -8.87
CA GLY A 464 -11.45 8.33 -8.13
C GLY A 464 -12.86 8.59 -8.67
N VAL A 465 -13.04 8.54 -9.98
CA VAL A 465 -14.37 8.62 -10.60
C VAL A 465 -15.24 7.46 -10.13
N SER A 466 -14.70 6.25 -10.12
CA SER A 466 -15.39 5.05 -9.64
C SER A 466 -15.75 5.13 -8.16
N ALA A 467 -14.85 5.66 -7.33
CA ALA A 467 -15.10 5.87 -5.91
C ALA A 467 -16.27 6.85 -5.67
N ILE A 468 -16.38 7.90 -6.49
CA ILE A 468 -17.50 8.85 -6.44
C ILE A 468 -18.82 8.20 -6.89
N LEU A 469 -18.76 7.35 -7.92
CA LEU A 469 -19.94 6.72 -8.51
C LEU A 469 -20.36 5.42 -7.81
N ALA A 470 -19.56 4.91 -6.88
CA ALA A 470 -19.82 3.68 -6.15
C ALA A 470 -21.17 3.75 -5.42
N GLY A 471 -22.02 2.73 -5.61
CA GLY A 471 -23.35 2.67 -5.00
C GLY A 471 -24.41 3.57 -5.66
N THR A 472 -24.10 4.20 -6.79
CA THR A 472 -25.09 4.88 -7.65
C THR A 472 -25.51 3.99 -8.82
N ASP A 473 -26.59 4.34 -9.52
CA ASP A 473 -26.98 3.68 -10.78
C ASP A 473 -25.92 3.85 -11.89
N ALA A 474 -24.94 4.74 -11.67
CA ALA A 474 -23.80 4.98 -12.54
C ALA A 474 -22.50 4.30 -12.05
N ASP A 475 -22.60 3.27 -11.20
CA ASP A 475 -21.45 2.50 -10.77
C ASP A 475 -20.77 1.83 -11.97
N MET A 476 -19.49 2.13 -12.17
CA MET A 476 -18.69 1.61 -13.27
C MET A 476 -18.23 0.16 -13.03
N GLY A 477 -18.52 -0.39 -11.83
CA GLY A 477 -18.15 -1.74 -11.38
C GLY A 477 -16.65 -1.98 -11.38
N THR A 478 -15.88 -0.92 -11.53
CA THR A 478 -14.41 -0.86 -11.51
C THR A 478 -14.03 -1.20 -10.09
N ALA A 479 -13.12 -2.17 -9.94
CA ALA A 479 -12.59 -2.43 -8.61
C ALA A 479 -11.99 -1.10 -8.14
N VAL A 480 -12.59 -0.50 -7.11
CA VAL A 480 -11.82 0.33 -6.19
C VAL A 480 -10.73 -0.62 -5.75
N VAL A 481 -9.52 -0.42 -6.27
CA VAL A 481 -8.38 -1.25 -5.91
C VAL A 481 -8.23 -1.02 -4.42
N GLY A 482 -8.81 -1.94 -3.64
CA GLY A 482 -8.50 -2.08 -2.26
C GLY A 482 -7.00 -2.26 -2.25
N GLU A 483 -6.33 -1.32 -1.59
CA GLU A 483 -4.90 -1.39 -1.36
C GLU A 483 -4.59 -2.82 -0.90
N SER A 484 -3.66 -3.47 -1.58
CA SER A 484 -3.24 -4.82 -1.23
C SER A 484 -2.51 -4.73 0.10
N TYR A 485 -3.27 -4.77 1.18
CA TYR A 485 -2.71 -5.12 2.47
C TYR A 485 -2.36 -6.60 2.35
N ILE A 486 -1.09 -6.93 2.59
CA ILE A 486 -0.73 -8.29 2.95
C ILE A 486 -1.43 -8.53 4.28
N GLU A 487 -2.67 -9.00 4.22
CA GLU A 487 -3.36 -9.60 5.35
C GLU A 487 -2.58 -10.87 5.69
N LYS A 488 -1.54 -10.71 6.51
CA LYS A 488 -1.15 -11.81 7.38
C LYS A 488 -2.37 -12.08 8.25
N ASN A 489 -3.11 -13.12 7.87
CA ASN A 489 -4.09 -13.77 8.72
C ASN A 489 -3.38 -14.26 9.99
N THR A 490 -3.25 -13.37 10.96
CA THR A 490 -2.96 -13.69 12.36
C THR A 490 -4.26 -13.48 13.13
N ALA A 491 -4.99 -14.56 13.38
CA ALA A 491 -6.11 -14.60 14.34
C ALA A 491 -5.60 -14.19 15.74
N ASP A 492 -6.30 -13.44 16.61
CA ASP A 492 -7.65 -12.84 16.59
C ASP A 492 -7.65 -11.49 17.34
N GLY A 493 -8.59 -10.62 16.95
CA GLY A 493 -9.06 -9.46 17.72
C GLY A 493 -8.93 -8.13 16.97
N ALA A 494 -8.31 -7.13 17.61
CA ALA A 494 -8.17 -5.78 17.07
C ALA A 494 -6.78 -5.55 16.46
N TYR A 495 -6.70 -4.71 15.44
CA TYR A 495 -5.44 -4.29 14.83
C TYR A 495 -5.44 -2.80 14.49
N TYR A 496 -4.25 -2.22 14.36
CA TYR A 496 -4.07 -0.87 13.85
C TYR A 496 -3.50 -0.91 12.43
N SER A 497 -3.83 0.12 11.65
CA SER A 497 -3.19 0.43 10.37
C SER A 497 -2.62 1.84 10.42
N LEU A 498 -1.30 1.96 10.29
CA LEU A 498 -0.55 3.21 10.23
C LEU A 498 0.04 3.36 8.82
N ARG A 499 -0.61 4.14 7.98
CA ARG A 499 -0.19 4.38 6.60
C ARG A 499 0.54 5.71 6.51
N SER A 500 1.73 5.72 5.92
CA SER A 500 2.42 6.97 5.55
C SER A 500 1.84 7.52 4.23
N ILE A 501 1.43 8.78 4.23
CA ILE A 501 1.05 9.55 3.04
C ILE A 501 2.21 10.47 2.70
N ILE A 502 3.13 9.95 1.88
CA ILE A 502 4.40 10.62 1.58
C ILE A 502 4.17 11.90 0.77
N GLN A 503 3.11 11.96 -0.04
CA GLN A 503 2.78 13.13 -0.85
C GLN A 503 2.53 14.38 -0.02
N SER A 504 1.83 14.22 1.11
CA SER A 504 1.54 15.31 2.05
C SER A 504 2.49 15.35 3.25
N GLN A 505 3.46 14.42 3.35
CA GLN A 505 4.24 14.17 4.57
C GLN A 505 3.33 13.97 5.79
N GLU A 506 2.24 13.25 5.58
CA GLU A 506 1.22 12.93 6.58
C GLU A 506 1.25 11.43 6.87
N PHE A 507 0.55 11.02 7.92
CA PHE A 507 0.17 9.64 8.12
C PHE A 507 -1.33 9.55 8.37
N GLU A 508 -1.88 8.40 8.05
CA GLU A 508 -3.25 8.00 8.35
C GLU A 508 -3.20 6.82 9.32
N LEU A 509 -3.76 7.00 10.51
CA LEU A 509 -3.94 5.95 11.50
C LEU A 509 -5.42 5.56 11.56
N ALA A 510 -5.70 4.27 11.45
CA ALA A 510 -7.01 3.70 11.73
C ALA A 510 -6.88 2.47 12.63
N ILE A 511 -7.96 2.13 13.33
CA ILE A 511 -8.07 0.90 14.11
C ILE A 511 -9.23 0.08 13.54
N ASN A 512 -9.08 -1.23 13.55
CA ASN A 512 -10.17 -2.15 13.26
C ASN A 512 -10.41 -3.01 14.49
N ILE A 513 -11.66 -3.04 14.93
CA ILE A 513 -12.13 -3.78 16.11
C ILE A 513 -13.31 -4.62 15.64
N PRO A 514 -13.25 -5.96 15.78
CA PRO A 514 -14.34 -6.85 15.38
C PRO A 514 -15.65 -6.52 16.09
N ASP A 515 -16.77 -6.75 15.41
CA ASP A 515 -18.11 -6.51 15.97
C ASP A 515 -18.44 -7.42 17.17
N ASP A 516 -17.75 -8.56 17.30
CA ASP A 516 -17.86 -9.52 18.39
C ASP A 516 -16.82 -9.33 19.51
N PHE A 517 -16.11 -8.20 19.53
CA PHE A 517 -15.09 -7.92 20.54
C PHE A 517 -15.72 -7.69 21.93
N GLU A 518 -15.12 -8.27 22.97
CA GLU A 518 -15.69 -8.31 24.33
C GLU A 518 -15.85 -6.94 25.00
N VAL A 519 -15.09 -5.93 24.57
CA VAL A 519 -15.10 -4.58 25.13
C VAL A 519 -15.55 -3.57 24.08
N GLU A 520 -16.52 -2.74 24.45
CA GLU A 520 -17.01 -1.66 23.60
C GLU A 520 -15.97 -0.54 23.52
N ILE A 521 -15.46 -0.28 22.31
CA ILE A 521 -14.54 0.82 22.04
C ILE A 521 -15.22 1.78 21.10
N THR A 522 -15.25 3.05 21.47
CA THR A 522 -15.90 4.11 20.68
C THR A 522 -14.90 5.04 20.03
N ASP A 523 -13.77 5.31 20.68
CA ASP A 523 -12.80 6.32 20.25
C ASP A 523 -11.36 5.92 20.59
N TYR A 524 -10.40 6.53 19.89
CA TYR A 524 -8.98 6.38 20.12
C TYR A 524 -8.19 7.68 19.99
N GLU A 525 -7.00 7.71 20.60
CA GLU A 525 -6.02 8.79 20.51
C GLU A 525 -4.62 8.23 20.25
N LEU A 526 -3.82 8.93 19.45
CA LEU A 526 -2.41 8.60 19.25
C LEU A 526 -1.53 9.43 20.20
N TRP A 527 -0.58 8.77 20.85
CA TRP A 527 0.38 9.40 21.75
C TRP A 527 1.81 8.99 21.38
N ILE A 528 2.71 9.97 21.26
CA ILE A 528 4.15 9.76 21.03
C ILE A 528 4.90 10.43 22.18
N ASP A 529 5.68 9.66 22.94
CA ASP A 529 6.45 10.15 24.09
C ASP A 529 5.63 11.07 25.04
N ASN A 530 4.39 10.67 25.33
CA ASN A 530 3.39 11.40 26.12
C ASN A 530 2.86 12.72 25.53
N ILE A 531 3.02 12.95 24.23
CA ILE A 531 2.37 14.05 23.51
C ILE A 531 1.22 13.47 22.68
N LYS A 532 0.01 14.02 22.88
CA LYS A 532 -1.17 13.68 22.08
C LYS A 532 -1.02 14.24 20.67
N ILE A 533 -1.18 13.38 19.67
CA ILE A 533 -1.11 13.72 18.25
C ILE A 533 -2.51 13.74 17.65
N GLY A 534 -2.93 14.91 17.17
CA GLY A 534 -4.28 15.15 16.67
C GLY A 534 -5.38 15.08 17.73
N ASP A 535 -6.63 15.07 17.27
CA ASP A 535 -7.81 15.02 18.14
C ASP A 535 -8.26 13.58 18.44
N ARG A 536 -9.14 13.43 19.44
CA ARG A 536 -9.75 12.13 19.73
C ARG A 536 -10.62 11.73 18.53
N THR A 537 -10.39 10.51 18.04
CA THR A 537 -10.97 10.03 16.77
C THR A 537 -11.91 8.86 17.04
N PRO A 538 -13.16 8.88 16.52
CA PRO A 538 -14.06 7.72 16.62
C PRO A 538 -13.50 6.49 15.93
N LYS A 539 -13.81 5.28 16.42
CA LYS A 539 -13.27 4.02 15.88
C LYS A 539 -13.51 3.80 14.38
N ASP A 540 -14.62 4.30 13.85
CA ASP A 540 -15.00 4.15 12.43
C ASP A 540 -14.39 5.24 11.54
N LYS A 541 -13.61 6.16 12.12
CA LYS A 541 -12.93 7.25 11.42
C LYS A 541 -11.43 7.06 11.47
N LYS A 542 -10.75 7.77 10.58
CA LYS A 542 -9.31 7.74 10.45
C LYS A 542 -8.70 9.04 10.96
N LEU A 543 -7.58 8.93 11.67
CA LEU A 543 -6.78 10.06 12.13
C LEU A 543 -5.74 10.38 11.06
N ARG A 544 -5.86 11.53 10.40
CA ARG A 544 -4.86 12.03 9.44
C ARG A 544 -4.09 13.18 10.08
N HIS A 545 -2.76 13.09 10.14
CA HIS A 545 -1.91 14.10 10.78
C HIS A 545 -0.56 14.21 10.07
N LEU A 546 0.12 15.35 10.20
CA LEU A 546 1.50 15.54 9.70
C LEU A 546 2.45 14.53 10.37
N GLY A 547 3.30 13.91 9.56
CA GLY A 547 4.40 13.04 10.01
C GLY A 547 5.37 13.81 10.88
N LEU A 548 5.60 13.30 12.09
CA LEU A 548 6.52 13.91 13.04
C LEU A 548 7.93 13.35 12.84
N THR A 549 8.87 14.21 12.46
CA THR A 549 10.30 13.93 12.60
C THR A 549 10.69 14.08 14.07
N VAL A 550 10.55 13.01 14.84
CA VAL A 550 11.05 12.97 16.22
C VAL A 550 12.46 12.38 16.21
N ASP A 551 13.43 13.13 16.71
CA ASP A 551 14.87 12.79 16.67
C ASP A 551 15.21 11.47 17.42
N SER A 552 14.30 11.00 18.29
CA SER A 552 14.31 9.68 18.92
C SER A 552 12.93 9.39 19.50
N VAL A 553 12.18 8.44 18.94
CA VAL A 553 10.90 7.98 19.50
C VAL A 553 11.20 6.88 20.51
N THR A 554 10.80 7.07 21.76
CA THR A 554 10.98 6.07 22.83
C THR A 554 9.76 5.14 22.92
N GLU A 555 8.56 5.71 22.83
CA GLU A 555 7.30 4.98 22.92
C GLU A 555 6.20 5.62 22.06
N VAL A 556 5.50 4.80 21.28
CA VAL A 556 4.27 5.18 20.58
C VAL A 556 3.14 4.29 21.10
N LYS A 557 2.01 4.91 21.44
CA LYS A 557 0.86 4.17 21.94
C LYS A 557 -0.46 4.72 21.40
N ILE A 558 -1.41 3.81 21.21
CA ILE A 558 -2.80 4.10 20.89
C ILE A 558 -3.60 3.93 22.17
N ARG A 559 -4.20 5.03 22.62
CA ARG A 559 -5.06 5.06 23.80
C ARG A 559 -6.50 4.84 23.38
N LEU A 560 -7.16 3.86 23.97
CA LEU A 560 -8.53 3.44 23.63
C LEU A 560 -9.54 3.91 24.67
N TYR A 561 -10.75 4.24 24.21
CA TYR A 561 -11.83 4.77 25.05
C TYR A 561 -13.18 4.11 24.77
N ALA A 562 -14.00 4.02 25.81
CA ALA A 562 -15.43 3.73 25.76
C ALA A 562 -16.20 4.98 26.22
N GLY A 563 -16.58 5.84 25.28
CA GLY A 563 -17.07 7.18 25.54
C GLY A 563 -16.01 8.06 26.21
N ASP A 564 -16.23 8.39 27.48
CA ASP A 564 -15.29 9.17 28.30
C ASP A 564 -14.37 8.29 29.18
N GLU A 565 -14.63 6.98 29.25
CA GLU A 565 -13.87 6.04 30.07
C GLU A 565 -12.63 5.56 29.32
N PHE A 566 -11.46 5.65 29.99
CA PHE A 566 -10.21 5.11 29.49
C PHE A 566 -10.20 3.59 29.62
N ILE A 567 -9.84 2.90 28.53
CA ILE A 567 -9.77 1.44 28.49
C ILE A 567 -8.32 0.97 28.65
N ASP A 568 -7.45 1.30 27.69
CA ASP A 568 -6.06 0.82 27.69
C ASP A 568 -5.12 1.72 26.85
N ASP A 569 -3.82 1.60 27.11
CA ASP A 569 -2.71 2.17 26.34
C ASP A 569 -1.99 1.04 25.57
N CYS A 570 -2.31 0.87 24.29
CA CYS A 570 -1.68 -0.15 23.45
C CYS A 570 -0.37 0.39 22.84
N ILE A 571 0.78 -0.16 23.24
CA ILE A 571 2.07 0.19 22.64
C ILE A 571 2.14 -0.39 21.22
N ILE A 572 2.53 0.43 20.24
CA ILE A 572 2.63 0.05 18.83
C ILE A 572 4.04 0.25 18.28
N ASP A 573 4.38 -0.50 17.23
CA ASP A 573 5.59 -0.26 16.45
C ASP A 573 5.29 0.76 15.34
N PRO A 574 5.82 1.99 15.40
CA PRO A 574 5.61 3.00 14.37
C PRO A 574 6.30 2.67 13.04
N SER A 575 7.18 1.67 13.01
CA SER A 575 7.86 1.20 11.80
C SER A 575 7.05 0.17 11.01
N ALA A 576 5.97 -0.36 11.60
CA ALA A 576 5.09 -1.32 10.98
C ALA A 576 3.79 -0.65 10.50
N GLU A 577 3.41 -0.90 9.26
CA GLU A 577 2.17 -0.34 8.69
C GLU A 577 0.91 -0.95 9.29
N THR A 578 1.00 -2.19 9.77
CA THR A 578 -0.08 -2.85 10.50
C THR A 578 0.51 -3.62 11.66
N GLY A 579 -0.25 -3.71 12.75
CA GLY A 579 0.15 -4.49 13.90
C GLY A 579 -1.04 -4.82 14.80
N PRO A 580 -0.93 -5.87 15.63
CA PRO A 580 -1.98 -6.25 16.56
C PRO A 580 -2.14 -5.18 17.64
N LEU A 581 -3.39 -4.86 17.99
CA LEU A 581 -3.71 -4.10 19.19
C LEU A 581 -3.89 -5.07 20.34
N THR A 582 -2.91 -5.13 21.23
CA THR A 582 -3.01 -5.93 22.46
C THR A 582 -3.79 -5.11 23.49
N ILE A 583 -5.09 -5.36 23.59
CA ILE A 583 -6.00 -4.67 24.50
C ILE A 583 -6.13 -5.50 25.78
N THR A 584 -5.64 -4.97 26.89
CA THR A 584 -5.66 -5.62 28.19
C THR A 584 -6.94 -5.21 28.94
N THR A 585 -7.92 -6.09 28.99
CA THR A 585 -9.27 -5.80 29.52
C THR A 585 -9.39 -5.85 31.05
N GLY A 586 -8.26 -5.75 31.77
CA GLY A 586 -8.23 -5.59 33.21
C GLY A 586 -7.02 -6.24 33.88
N TYR A 587 -6.41 -5.52 34.82
CA TYR A 587 -5.59 -6.16 35.84
C TYR A 587 -6.52 -6.97 36.74
N ASP A 588 -6.42 -8.30 36.67
CA ASP A 588 -6.77 -9.13 37.82
C ASP A 588 -5.77 -8.76 38.93
N ILE A 589 -6.11 -7.80 39.80
CA ILE A 589 -5.42 -7.65 41.07
C ILE A 589 -5.82 -8.87 41.91
N LYS A 590 -5.19 -10.01 41.62
CA LYS A 590 -4.98 -11.03 42.64
C LYS A 590 -4.02 -10.42 43.64
N LYS A 591 -4.61 -9.83 44.69
CA LYS A 591 -3.90 -9.48 45.91
C LYS A 591 -3.34 -10.78 46.48
N ASN A 592 -2.11 -11.14 46.11
CA ASN A 592 -1.38 -12.21 46.77
C ASN A 592 -0.87 -11.64 48.10
N GLU A 593 -1.74 -11.59 49.10
CA GLU A 593 -1.38 -11.23 50.49
C GLU A 593 -0.55 -12.32 51.19
N GLY A 594 -0.17 -13.40 50.49
CA GLY A 594 0.52 -14.55 51.08
C GLY A 594 2.03 -14.40 51.31
N ASP A 595 2.69 -13.42 50.69
CA ASP A 595 4.17 -13.39 50.62
C ASP A 595 4.83 -12.22 51.36
N LEU A 596 4.06 -11.32 51.99
CA LEU A 596 4.63 -10.20 52.74
C LEU A 596 4.84 -10.58 54.21
N LEU A 597 6.08 -10.54 54.68
CA LEU A 597 6.43 -10.86 56.08
C LEU A 597 6.64 -9.60 56.94
N GLY A 598 6.79 -8.42 56.33
CA GLY A 598 6.96 -7.17 57.03
C GLY A 598 7.66 -6.10 56.19
N LYS A 599 8.06 -5.01 56.86
CA LYS A 599 8.82 -3.89 56.30
C LYS A 599 10.15 -3.74 57.02
N PHE A 600 11.11 -3.07 56.39
CA PHE A 600 12.35 -2.72 57.06
C PHE A 600 12.79 -1.29 56.71
N THR A 601 13.58 -0.69 57.58
CA THR A 601 14.21 0.61 57.36
C THR A 601 15.71 0.52 57.63
N LEU A 602 16.48 1.22 56.81
CA LEU A 602 17.93 1.32 56.90
C LEU A 602 18.34 2.78 57.11
N GLU A 603 19.07 3.05 58.20
CA GLU A 603 19.63 4.37 58.47
C GLU A 603 21.17 4.29 58.55
N LEU A 604 21.86 5.05 57.70
CA LEU A 604 23.32 5.15 57.73
C LEU A 604 23.75 6.29 58.66
N ASN A 605 24.48 5.96 59.72
CA ASN A 605 25.10 6.97 60.55
C ASN A 605 26.39 7.48 59.87
N SER A 606 26.30 8.65 59.23
CA SER A 606 27.38 9.27 58.46
C SER A 606 28.65 9.60 59.25
N VAL A 607 28.57 9.62 60.59
CA VAL A 607 29.71 9.91 61.48
C VAL A 607 30.49 8.64 61.85
N THR A 608 29.80 7.51 62.04
CA THR A 608 30.42 6.25 62.49
C THR A 608 30.61 5.23 61.36
N GLY A 609 29.96 5.42 60.21
CA GLY A 609 29.96 4.46 59.10
C GLY A 609 29.19 3.17 59.41
N LEU A 610 28.36 3.17 60.45
CA LEU A 610 27.51 2.06 60.85
C LEU A 610 26.10 2.22 60.25
N MET A 611 25.53 1.12 59.79
CA MET A 611 24.16 1.00 59.30
C MET A 611 23.28 0.44 60.41
N GLU A 612 22.12 1.04 60.61
CA GLU A 612 21.09 0.60 61.54
C GLU A 612 19.90 0.02 60.76
N LEU A 613 19.65 -1.29 60.90
CA LEU A 613 18.50 -2.00 60.34
C LEU A 613 17.42 -2.16 61.41
N LYS A 614 16.22 -1.67 61.11
CA LYS A 614 15.00 -1.92 61.89
C LYS A 614 14.00 -2.69 61.04
N ILE A 615 13.30 -3.63 61.64
CA ILE A 615 12.25 -4.38 60.97
C ILE A 615 10.92 -4.16 61.69
N THR A 616 9.85 -4.17 60.91
CA THR A 616 8.47 -4.13 61.38
C THR A 616 7.75 -5.31 60.75
N PRO A 617 7.67 -6.46 61.44
CA PRO A 617 6.94 -7.62 60.95
C PRO A 617 5.46 -7.28 60.72
N ASP A 618 4.84 -7.94 59.75
CA ASP A 618 3.39 -7.85 59.52
C ASP A 618 2.60 -8.81 60.42
N ASP A 619 3.27 -9.87 60.90
CA ASP A 619 2.75 -10.87 61.82
C ASP A 619 3.18 -10.57 63.28
N ASP A 620 2.20 -10.38 64.15
CA ASP A 620 2.41 -10.10 65.58
C ASP A 620 3.08 -11.25 66.35
N GLU A 621 3.10 -12.48 65.80
CA GLU A 621 3.79 -13.63 66.39
C GLU A 621 5.32 -13.53 66.27
N VAL A 622 5.83 -12.73 65.34
CA VAL A 622 7.26 -12.50 65.15
C VAL A 622 7.80 -11.55 66.22
N LYS A 623 8.60 -12.07 67.15
CA LYS A 623 9.21 -11.28 68.24
C LYS A 623 10.72 -11.14 68.11
N LYS A 624 11.37 -12.02 67.34
CA LYS A 624 12.82 -12.00 67.17
C LYS A 624 13.20 -12.23 65.71
N PHE A 625 14.38 -11.75 65.31
CA PHE A 625 14.91 -11.93 63.97
C PHE A 625 16.42 -12.15 63.96
N LYS A 626 16.89 -12.72 62.85
CA LYS A 626 18.31 -12.95 62.56
C LYS A 626 18.57 -12.72 61.08
N VAL A 627 19.62 -11.99 60.74
CA VAL A 627 20.01 -11.73 59.34
C VAL A 627 21.22 -12.57 58.99
N LEU A 628 21.16 -13.27 57.86
CA LEU A 628 22.18 -14.18 57.35
C LEU A 628 22.75 -13.67 56.03
N ASN A 629 24.04 -13.93 55.79
CA ASN A 629 24.67 -13.73 54.48
C ASN A 629 24.39 -14.92 53.52
N GLU A 630 24.87 -14.83 52.28
CA GLU A 630 24.74 -15.90 51.26
C GLU A 630 25.24 -17.27 51.73
N GLU A 631 26.25 -17.30 52.59
CA GLU A 631 26.82 -18.54 53.15
C GLU A 631 26.04 -19.09 54.36
N GLY A 632 24.92 -18.45 54.75
CA GLY A 632 24.11 -18.86 55.90
C GLY A 632 24.71 -18.49 57.26
N LYS A 633 25.69 -17.57 57.32
CA LYS A 633 26.29 -17.09 58.57
C LYS A 633 25.59 -15.81 59.05
N PRO A 634 25.34 -15.67 60.37
CA PRO A 634 24.74 -14.46 60.93
C PRO A 634 25.60 -13.22 60.74
N LEU A 635 24.95 -12.12 60.40
CA LEU A 635 25.55 -10.79 60.44
C LEU A 635 25.59 -10.28 61.89
N GLY A 636 26.78 -10.28 62.49
CA GLY A 636 27.00 -9.85 63.86
C GLY A 636 27.26 -11.01 64.81
N LYS A 637 26.71 -10.92 66.04
CA LYS A 637 26.75 -12.04 67.00
C LYS A 637 25.66 -13.05 66.64
N ASP A 638 25.93 -14.33 66.85
CA ASP A 638 24.99 -15.43 66.62
C ASP A 638 23.90 -15.49 67.72
N GLU A 639 23.16 -14.40 67.89
CA GLU A 639 22.11 -14.22 68.89
C GLU A 639 20.86 -13.69 68.21
N LEU A 640 19.68 -14.13 68.67
CA LEU A 640 18.38 -13.66 68.17
C LEU A 640 18.12 -12.22 68.64
N ILE A 641 17.77 -11.33 67.71
CA ILE A 641 17.56 -9.90 67.98
C ILE A 641 16.06 -9.65 68.14
N ASP A 642 15.67 -8.97 69.20
CA ASP A 642 14.28 -8.57 69.42
C ASP A 642 13.84 -7.55 68.36
N VAL A 643 12.64 -7.69 67.79
CA VAL A 643 12.10 -6.78 66.75
C VAL A 643 12.00 -5.32 67.22
N SER A 644 11.92 -5.08 68.53
CA SER A 644 11.96 -3.72 69.12
C SER A 644 13.35 -3.07 69.08
N LYS A 645 14.40 -3.83 68.74
CA LYS A 645 15.79 -3.38 68.65
C LYS A 645 16.25 -3.34 67.20
N SER A 646 17.21 -2.47 66.95
CA SER A 646 17.89 -2.40 65.66
C SER A 646 19.15 -3.26 65.64
N LEU A 647 19.46 -3.79 64.46
CA LEU A 647 20.75 -4.41 64.17
C LEU A 647 21.70 -3.32 63.66
N THR A 648 22.82 -3.10 64.35
CA THR A 648 23.87 -2.18 63.91
C THR A 648 25.06 -2.94 63.33
N TYR A 649 25.44 -2.65 62.08
CA TYR A 649 26.55 -3.33 61.39
C TYR A 649 27.36 -2.38 60.49
N LEU A 650 28.52 -2.83 59.98
CA LEU A 650 29.39 -2.04 59.09
C LEU A 650 28.76 -1.86 57.70
N SER A 651 28.83 -0.64 57.15
CA SER A 651 28.17 -0.22 55.90
C SER A 651 28.63 -0.86 54.59
N ILE A 652 29.61 -1.77 54.62
CA ILE A 652 30.15 -2.46 53.42
C ILE A 652 29.10 -3.37 52.74
N ILE A 653 27.95 -3.61 53.37
CA ILE A 653 26.87 -4.48 52.88
C ILE A 653 25.85 -3.76 51.98
N GLN A 654 25.92 -2.43 51.83
CA GLN A 654 24.94 -1.67 51.02
C GLN A 654 24.88 -2.08 49.53
N GLN A 655 25.87 -2.82 49.03
CA GLN A 655 25.90 -3.31 47.64
C GLN A 655 25.32 -4.73 47.45
N SER A 656 24.74 -5.37 48.49
CA SER A 656 24.30 -6.78 48.41
C SER A 656 23.10 -7.12 49.32
N MET A 657 22.15 -6.21 49.54
CA MET A 657 20.97 -6.49 50.38
C MET A 657 20.06 -7.58 49.79
N ASP A 658 20.01 -7.67 48.48
CA ASP A 658 19.32 -8.70 47.69
C ASP A 658 19.87 -10.11 47.92
N THR A 659 21.10 -10.23 48.42
CA THR A 659 21.75 -11.52 48.71
C THR A 659 21.67 -11.94 50.18
N LEU A 660 21.11 -11.09 51.04
CA LEU A 660 20.87 -11.38 52.45
C LEU A 660 19.54 -12.07 52.67
N ARG A 661 19.51 -12.96 53.66
CA ARG A 661 18.29 -13.64 54.13
C ARG A 661 17.96 -13.20 55.54
N ILE A 662 16.67 -13.17 55.87
CA ILE A 662 16.19 -12.91 57.22
C ILE A 662 15.36 -14.08 57.71
N GLU A 663 15.65 -14.52 58.92
CA GLU A 663 14.88 -15.51 59.65
C GLU A 663 14.09 -14.82 60.76
N LEU A 664 12.80 -15.11 60.83
CA LEU A 664 11.84 -14.52 61.78
C LEU A 664 11.39 -15.60 62.76
N TYR A 665 11.43 -15.27 64.05
CA TYR A 665 11.24 -16.21 65.15
C TYR A 665 10.17 -15.74 66.12
N ASP A 666 9.51 -16.71 66.77
CA ASP A 666 8.60 -16.47 67.88
C ASP A 666 9.33 -16.08 69.19
N GLU A 667 8.58 -15.82 70.26
CA GLU A 667 9.14 -15.46 71.56
C GLU A 667 10.00 -16.59 72.19
N SER A 668 9.65 -17.85 71.91
CA SER A 668 10.33 -19.05 72.41
C SER A 668 11.60 -19.42 71.62
N GLY A 669 11.83 -18.78 70.47
CA GLY A 669 12.96 -19.04 69.58
C GLY A 669 12.67 -20.09 68.52
N GLY A 670 11.40 -20.43 68.27
CA GLY A 670 10.97 -21.24 67.13
C GLY A 670 11.00 -20.42 65.84
N LEU A 671 11.57 -20.97 64.76
CA LEU A 671 11.60 -20.32 63.45
C LEU A 671 10.19 -20.33 62.84
N LEU A 672 9.66 -19.15 62.51
CA LEU A 672 8.35 -18.99 61.88
C LEU A 672 8.47 -18.86 60.36
N TYR A 673 9.35 -17.97 59.89
CA TYR A 673 9.48 -17.65 58.47
C TYR A 673 10.93 -17.38 58.08
N THR A 674 11.26 -17.70 56.83
CA THR A 674 12.47 -17.24 56.17
C THR A 674 12.09 -16.31 55.03
N GLY A 675 12.73 -15.15 54.95
CA GLY A 675 12.43 -14.12 53.97
C GLY A 675 13.67 -13.53 53.29
N ARG A 676 13.43 -12.79 52.21
CA ARG A 676 14.40 -11.98 51.48
C ARG A 676 14.03 -10.50 51.56
N PHE A 677 15.04 -9.64 51.46
CA PHE A 677 14.84 -8.20 51.39
C PHE A 677 14.51 -7.76 49.96
N ASP A 678 13.44 -7.00 49.81
CA ASP A 678 13.08 -6.27 48.59
C ASP A 678 13.51 -4.81 48.79
N ASP A 679 14.79 -4.53 48.50
CA ASP A 679 15.45 -3.25 48.77
C ASP A 679 14.80 -2.06 48.06
N MET A 680 14.28 -2.29 46.85
CA MET A 680 13.58 -1.24 46.09
C MET A 680 12.29 -0.75 46.77
N ASN A 681 11.63 -1.63 47.53
CA ASN A 681 10.32 -1.35 48.13
C ASN A 681 10.36 -1.26 49.67
N GLY A 682 11.49 -1.56 50.31
CA GLY A 682 11.63 -1.59 51.78
C GLY A 682 10.80 -2.70 52.44
N LEU A 683 10.57 -3.81 51.73
CA LEU A 683 9.72 -4.92 52.17
C LEU A 683 10.52 -6.19 52.46
N ILE A 684 10.00 -7.04 53.35
CA ILE A 684 10.50 -8.39 53.59
C ILE A 684 9.48 -9.36 52.99
N ARG A 685 9.92 -10.18 52.05
CA ARG A 685 9.06 -11.17 51.38
C ARG A 685 9.45 -12.58 51.78
N LYS A 686 8.47 -13.49 51.84
CA LYS A 686 8.72 -14.91 52.11
C LYS A 686 9.63 -15.51 51.03
N LEU A 687 10.59 -16.31 51.46
CA LEU A 687 11.42 -17.11 50.56
C LEU A 687 10.60 -18.35 50.18
N GLU A 688 10.19 -18.48 48.92
CA GLU A 688 9.57 -19.71 48.44
C GLU A 688 10.59 -20.85 48.53
N GLU A 689 10.22 -21.96 49.16
CA GLU A 689 10.99 -23.20 49.05
C GLU A 689 10.81 -23.71 47.61
N GLU A 690 11.91 -23.97 46.90
CA GLU A 690 11.87 -24.64 45.57
C GLU A 690 11.22 -26.03 45.63
#